data_AF-A0A9D2NX20-F1
#
_entry.id   AF-A0A9D2NX20-F1
#
_cell.length_a   1.000
_cell.length_b   1.000
_cell.length_c   1.000
_cell.angle_alpha   90.00
_cell.angle_beta   90.00
_cell.angle_gamma   90.00
#
_symmetry.space_group_name_H-M   'P 1'
#
loop_
_entity.id
_entity.type
_entity.pdbx_description
1 polymer ?
#
loop_
_entity_poly.entity_id
_entity_poly.type
_entity_poly.pdbx_seq_one_letter_code
_entity_poly.pdbx_strand_id
1 'polypeptide(L)'
;MLKDWLYDKVVRKNDRIRREYERYVRGHLGEHRKKRLKHWFVLLVLSWKYRDGRQDRIPSAALIKQKKDTARIRMEWIPGAVCYNIYVSLDGVRYRFLEKQEKRIYTVTGLAQETVLFFKYKVSMDGRNYSPFSEVLTISTVKNPELFFMEKLAQTGGSVRNGEGEGAGRAGDRQRGGEQTGQSGNTSGREGRLAGKSADDGSILLTWERIPGAVHYNLYRTSQEEGRRFLTRTEKGEYRDAEAKGGRRYEYSLKYTTDGRRYHDYPHTLFVTASYSRYRNANSGRLSEKGAESTVSNRTSPMHLAKGMMSYDVISFDVFDTLILRPFATPSDLFILVGERLDIMDFCEIRIHAEQEARRISELERGNKEVTLLDIYRLVEEETGVDAEKGAETEFAVECSLCYANPYMAEVFRMMKGQGKTIAAVSDMYLPEEKMRLLLARCGYDGFDSILVSCDYNCSKRNGGLYDILKQRYPQRIVHVGDNPVSDIEAAGKKRIDTRYYQNVNEAGAPFRAGDMSRLAGSAYRGIVNARLHSGRYHYSPYYEVGFVYTGFYVMGFCQWIWRYAEERHLDKILFLAREGDIYQKVFQEMHPEMPSEYVLWSRIPVVKTIVGKNRHPYLLQIIHHKANALYKSKVGILFERTGIGELKKYFGDYRIRAEEYLTPDNERIVRRLVIEHWEEVCGCCRQDQDYIREYLLRKIGDARRAAVVDVGWSGNNVLQVKYLAEQEYQSGCEIHCLLAAARNVNDTYMAGMMQKQDVKTYIFSNMQNKGLHDAHQEENSRLNSFFFEILTQSSTPTFLGFDKEGRFLYDIPEAENYRHNSEIHRGALDFVREYQARFREYPYMLDISGHDAYVPFQYFSRNLSWLRRYFGGYIFGRDLFATQEKAVMESVSDVMKKAGLWEENV
;
A
#
# COMPACT_ATOMS: atom_id res chain seq x y z
N MET A 1 16.05 -26.53 -38.37
CA MET A 1 14.62 -26.70 -38.71
C MET A 1 13.91 -27.65 -37.74
N LEU A 2 13.78 -28.97 -37.98
CA LEU A 2 12.96 -29.85 -37.12
C LEU A 2 13.38 -29.84 -35.63
N LYS A 3 14.69 -29.80 -35.37
CA LYS A 3 15.29 -29.66 -34.03
C LYS A 3 14.83 -28.40 -33.30
N ASP A 4 14.91 -27.26 -33.97
CA ASP A 4 14.69 -25.94 -33.37
C ASP A 4 13.18 -25.71 -33.21
N TRP A 5 12.37 -26.20 -34.16
CA TRP A 5 10.90 -26.27 -34.04
C TRP A 5 10.46 -27.09 -32.82
N LEU A 6 11.03 -28.28 -32.58
CA LEU A 6 10.68 -29.10 -31.42
C LEU A 6 11.14 -28.43 -30.11
N TYR A 7 12.31 -27.78 -30.12
CA TYR A 7 12.81 -27.03 -28.98
C TYR A 7 11.90 -25.85 -28.62
N ASP A 8 11.52 -25.02 -29.58
CA ASP A 8 10.63 -23.88 -29.35
C ASP A 8 9.19 -24.32 -28.99
N LYS A 9 8.68 -25.41 -29.57
CA LYS A 9 7.35 -25.95 -29.24
C LYS A 9 7.25 -26.61 -27.87
N VAL A 10 8.28 -27.33 -27.42
CA VAL A 10 8.21 -28.22 -26.25
C VAL A 10 9.07 -27.72 -25.08
N VAL A 11 10.31 -27.28 -25.35
CA VAL A 11 11.25 -26.85 -24.31
C VAL A 11 10.95 -25.42 -23.89
N ARG A 12 10.89 -24.49 -24.86
CA ARG A 12 10.76 -23.04 -24.56
C ARG A 12 9.42 -22.63 -23.97
N LYS A 13 8.38 -23.46 -24.12
CA LYS A 13 7.05 -23.26 -23.52
C LYS A 13 6.92 -23.73 -22.07
N ASN A 14 7.84 -24.55 -21.56
CA ASN A 14 7.76 -25.09 -20.21
C ASN A 14 9.10 -24.86 -19.48
N ASP A 15 9.09 -23.93 -18.54
CA ASP A 15 10.30 -23.43 -17.91
C ASP A 15 11.08 -24.49 -17.12
N ARG A 16 10.38 -25.51 -16.60
CA ARG A 16 10.97 -26.60 -15.84
C ARG A 16 11.61 -27.65 -16.77
N ILE A 17 10.97 -27.99 -17.88
CA ILE A 17 11.56 -28.81 -18.95
C ILE A 17 12.81 -28.11 -19.50
N ARG A 18 12.72 -26.80 -19.77
CA ARG A 18 13.84 -25.96 -20.21
C ARG A 18 15.03 -26.05 -19.26
N ARG A 19 14.84 -25.69 -17.99
CA ARG A 19 15.92 -25.68 -16.99
C ARG A 19 16.57 -27.06 -16.85
N GLU A 20 15.80 -28.13 -16.73
CA GLU A 20 16.35 -29.48 -16.52
C GLU A 20 17.01 -30.07 -17.78
N TYR A 21 16.44 -29.85 -18.97
CA TYR A 21 17.03 -30.34 -20.23
C TYR A 21 18.28 -29.55 -20.64
N GLU A 22 18.28 -28.22 -20.50
CA GLU A 22 19.45 -27.39 -20.76
C GLU A 22 20.61 -27.73 -19.82
N ARG A 23 20.33 -27.99 -18.53
CA ARG A 23 21.32 -28.50 -17.55
C ARG A 23 21.89 -29.84 -17.98
N TYR A 24 21.05 -30.81 -18.32
CA TYR A 24 21.49 -32.13 -18.78
C TYR A 24 22.40 -32.03 -20.02
N VAL A 25 21.99 -31.23 -21.02
CA VAL A 25 22.78 -31.00 -22.25
C VAL A 25 24.10 -30.30 -21.95
N ARG A 26 24.12 -29.31 -21.04
CA ARG A 26 25.34 -28.58 -20.63
C ARG A 26 26.36 -29.50 -19.95
N GLY A 27 25.91 -30.41 -19.08
CA GLY A 27 26.76 -31.42 -18.45
C GLY A 27 27.34 -32.46 -19.41
N HIS A 28 26.68 -32.68 -20.55
CA HIS A 28 27.00 -33.74 -21.49
C HIS A 28 27.33 -33.23 -22.90
N LEU A 29 27.86 -32.00 -23.04
CA LEU A 29 28.12 -31.34 -24.33
C LEU A 29 28.88 -32.20 -25.35
N GLY A 30 29.89 -32.96 -24.89
CA GLY A 30 30.66 -33.88 -25.74
C GLY A 30 29.87 -35.11 -26.21
N GLU A 31 29.04 -35.70 -25.34
CA GLU A 31 28.17 -36.82 -25.70
C GLU A 31 27.00 -36.36 -26.58
N HIS A 32 26.41 -35.20 -26.29
CA HIS A 32 25.31 -34.60 -27.06
C HIS A 32 25.65 -34.43 -28.55
N ARG A 33 26.92 -34.09 -28.85
CA ARG A 33 27.40 -33.98 -30.23
C ARG A 33 27.51 -35.34 -30.93
N LYS A 34 27.88 -36.41 -30.20
CA LYS A 34 28.17 -37.76 -30.74
C LYS A 34 27.00 -38.77 -30.67
N LYS A 35 26.10 -38.67 -29.68
CA LYS A 35 25.01 -39.64 -29.41
C LYS A 35 23.63 -38.95 -29.31
N ARG A 36 23.22 -38.25 -30.37
CA ARG A 36 22.02 -37.39 -30.40
C ARG A 36 20.72 -38.10 -29.99
N LEU A 37 20.51 -39.37 -30.40
CA LEU A 37 19.31 -40.15 -30.08
C LEU A 37 19.08 -40.32 -28.57
N LYS A 38 20.15 -40.47 -27.78
CA LYS A 38 20.08 -40.57 -26.30
C LYS A 38 19.48 -39.29 -25.70
N HIS A 39 19.90 -38.13 -26.19
CA HIS A 39 19.43 -36.83 -25.71
C HIS A 39 17.98 -36.55 -26.14
N TRP A 40 17.58 -37.00 -27.32
CA TRP A 40 16.17 -36.93 -27.76
C TRP A 40 15.26 -37.78 -26.89
N PHE A 41 15.71 -38.99 -26.51
CA PHE A 41 14.98 -39.83 -25.56
C PHE A 41 14.84 -39.15 -24.18
N VAL A 42 15.91 -38.55 -23.65
CA VAL A 42 15.84 -37.79 -22.39
C VAL A 42 14.85 -36.61 -22.50
N LEU A 43 14.86 -35.85 -23.60
CA LEU A 43 13.91 -34.77 -23.83
C LEU A 43 12.45 -35.26 -23.84
N LEU A 44 12.17 -36.33 -24.59
CA LEU A 44 10.82 -36.90 -24.69
C LEU A 44 10.30 -37.37 -23.32
N VAL A 45 11.13 -38.05 -22.53
CA VAL A 45 10.72 -38.54 -21.21
C VAL A 45 10.56 -37.39 -20.19
N LEU A 46 11.41 -36.36 -20.23
CA LEU A 46 11.20 -35.14 -19.43
C LEU A 46 9.90 -34.42 -19.82
N SER A 47 9.59 -34.36 -21.12
CA SER A 47 8.38 -33.73 -21.65
C SER A 47 7.11 -34.48 -21.25
N TRP A 48 7.17 -35.81 -21.20
CA TRP A 48 6.09 -36.64 -20.65
C TRP A 48 5.96 -36.48 -19.12
N LYS A 49 7.08 -36.38 -18.40
CA LYS A 49 7.10 -36.26 -16.93
C LYS A 49 6.50 -34.94 -16.42
N TYR A 50 6.80 -33.83 -17.08
CA TYR A 50 6.39 -32.47 -16.68
C TYR A 50 5.24 -31.89 -17.51
N ARG A 51 4.39 -32.75 -18.10
CA ARG A 51 3.17 -32.37 -18.81
C ARG A 51 2.18 -31.67 -17.86
N ASP A 52 1.36 -30.77 -18.40
CA ASP A 52 0.70 -29.68 -17.67
C ASP A 52 -0.04 -30.07 -16.37
N GLY A 53 -0.71 -31.22 -16.32
CA GLY A 53 -1.35 -31.74 -15.10
C GLY A 53 -0.40 -32.20 -13.97
N ARG A 54 0.91 -31.95 -14.04
CA ARG A 54 1.92 -32.33 -13.02
C ARG A 54 2.99 -31.25 -12.77
N GLN A 55 2.78 -30.01 -13.23
CA GLN A 55 3.83 -28.96 -13.24
C GLN A 55 4.47 -28.68 -11.87
N ASP A 56 3.70 -28.73 -10.77
CA ASP A 56 4.16 -28.37 -9.42
C ASP A 56 4.68 -29.54 -8.57
N ARG A 57 4.72 -30.77 -9.10
CA ARG A 57 5.11 -31.94 -8.30
C ARG A 57 6.57 -31.88 -7.84
N ILE A 58 6.82 -32.07 -6.55
CA ILE A 58 8.16 -32.20 -5.96
C ILE A 58 8.65 -33.66 -6.13
N PRO A 59 9.95 -33.92 -6.35
CA PRO A 59 10.47 -35.29 -6.40
C PRO A 59 10.24 -36.04 -5.10
N SER A 60 9.81 -37.30 -5.19
CA SER A 60 9.43 -38.13 -4.04
C SER A 60 10.49 -39.19 -3.69
N ALA A 61 10.51 -39.66 -2.45
CA ALA A 61 11.30 -40.82 -2.02
C ALA A 61 10.41 -41.85 -1.33
N ALA A 62 10.70 -43.13 -1.51
CA ALA A 62 9.93 -44.23 -0.94
C ALA A 62 10.83 -45.23 -0.21
N LEU A 63 10.41 -45.66 0.97
CA LEU A 63 11.04 -46.76 1.69
C LEU A 63 10.74 -48.09 0.99
N ILE A 64 11.78 -48.83 0.59
CA ILE A 64 11.64 -50.15 -0.07
C ILE A 64 11.47 -51.24 0.98
N LYS A 65 12.35 -51.25 1.98
CA LYS A 65 12.43 -52.28 3.02
C LYS A 65 13.22 -51.75 4.20
N GLN A 66 12.73 -52.01 5.40
CA GLN A 66 13.41 -51.73 6.65
C GLN A 66 13.60 -53.04 7.42
N LYS A 67 14.77 -53.17 8.05
CA LYS A 67 15.13 -54.20 9.04
C LYS A 67 15.54 -53.48 10.33
N LYS A 68 15.87 -54.25 11.38
CA LYS A 68 16.18 -53.74 12.74
C LYS A 68 17.30 -52.68 12.77
N ASP A 69 18.23 -52.74 11.82
CA ASP A 69 19.49 -51.98 11.75
C ASP A 69 19.70 -51.20 10.42
N THR A 70 18.85 -51.44 9.41
CA THR A 70 19.09 -51.04 8.02
C THR A 70 17.80 -50.65 7.30
N ALA A 71 17.85 -49.59 6.48
CA ALA A 71 16.72 -49.17 5.63
C ALA A 71 17.14 -48.90 4.19
N ARG A 72 16.45 -49.52 3.23
CA ARG A 72 16.67 -49.29 1.79
C ARG A 72 15.68 -48.27 1.27
N ILE A 73 16.18 -47.12 0.84
CA ILE A 73 15.42 -46.00 0.27
C ILE A 73 15.48 -46.07 -1.27
N ARG A 74 14.37 -45.80 -1.94
CA ARG A 74 14.28 -45.53 -3.38
C ARG A 74 14.00 -44.05 -3.61
N MET A 75 14.93 -43.37 -4.26
CA MET A 75 14.71 -42.02 -4.78
C MET A 75 13.93 -42.11 -6.10
N GLU A 76 13.04 -41.17 -6.36
CA GLU A 76 12.28 -41.14 -7.61
C GLU A 76 13.23 -41.01 -8.81
N TRP A 77 13.00 -41.85 -9.83
CA TRP A 77 13.82 -41.85 -11.02
C TRP A 77 13.59 -40.59 -11.85
N ILE A 78 14.68 -39.90 -12.17
CA ILE A 78 14.70 -38.68 -12.98
C ILE A 78 15.47 -38.98 -14.27
N PRO A 79 14.88 -38.81 -15.47
CA PRO A 79 15.50 -39.22 -16.74
C PRO A 79 16.75 -38.39 -17.05
N GLY A 80 17.93 -39.01 -17.05
CA GLY A 80 19.22 -38.32 -17.27
C GLY A 80 19.92 -37.87 -15.98
N ALA A 81 19.40 -38.19 -14.80
CA ALA A 81 20.09 -37.97 -13.54
C ALA A 81 21.38 -38.79 -13.44
N VAL A 82 22.47 -38.13 -13.03
CA VAL A 82 23.80 -38.72 -12.87
C VAL A 82 24.08 -39.08 -11.41
N CYS A 83 23.56 -38.29 -10.47
CA CYS A 83 23.75 -38.51 -9.03
C CYS A 83 22.68 -37.83 -8.18
N TYR A 84 22.61 -38.25 -6.91
CA TYR A 84 21.67 -37.81 -5.90
C TYR A 84 22.45 -37.47 -4.62
N ASN A 85 22.37 -36.23 -4.14
CA ASN A 85 22.90 -35.85 -2.84
C ASN A 85 21.84 -36.10 -1.77
N ILE A 86 22.15 -36.93 -0.79
CA ILE A 86 21.25 -37.35 0.29
C ILE A 86 21.54 -36.54 1.55
N TYR A 87 20.47 -36.14 2.24
CA TYR A 87 20.51 -35.34 3.45
C TYR A 87 19.62 -35.97 4.52
N VAL A 88 20.03 -35.87 5.79
CA VAL A 88 19.33 -36.46 6.94
C VAL A 88 19.15 -35.44 8.07
N SER A 89 18.03 -35.52 8.77
CA SER A 89 17.65 -34.72 9.95
C SER A 89 17.21 -35.66 11.08
N LEU A 90 17.44 -35.27 12.34
CA LEU A 90 16.85 -35.89 13.53
C LEU A 90 15.59 -35.16 14.03
N ASP A 91 15.43 -33.90 13.63
CA ASP A 91 14.38 -32.96 14.08
C ASP A 91 13.38 -32.56 12.98
N GLY A 92 13.62 -32.97 11.73
CA GLY A 92 12.83 -32.57 10.56
C GLY A 92 13.10 -31.15 10.06
N VAL A 93 14.00 -30.41 10.70
CA VAL A 93 14.29 -28.98 10.42
C VAL A 93 15.72 -28.81 9.91
N ARG A 94 16.73 -29.34 10.64
CA ARG A 94 18.16 -29.14 10.37
C ARG A 94 18.77 -30.34 9.62
N TYR A 95 18.73 -30.28 8.29
CA TYR A 95 19.24 -31.33 7.41
C TYR A 95 20.76 -31.22 7.18
N ARG A 96 21.53 -32.21 7.62
CA ARG A 96 22.95 -32.37 7.26
C ARG A 96 23.11 -33.19 5.98
N PHE A 97 24.11 -32.86 5.17
CA PHE A 97 24.51 -33.71 4.04
C PHE A 97 25.04 -35.04 4.57
N LEU A 98 24.68 -36.14 3.92
CA LEU A 98 25.08 -37.49 4.28
C LEU A 98 26.03 -38.09 3.25
N GLU A 99 25.59 -38.22 1.99
CA GLU A 99 26.39 -38.85 0.94
C GLU A 99 25.89 -38.48 -0.46
N LYS A 100 26.75 -38.66 -1.47
CA LYS A 100 26.41 -38.56 -2.90
C LYS A 100 26.31 -39.97 -3.49
N GLN A 101 25.15 -40.29 -4.06
CA GLN A 101 24.84 -41.61 -4.62
C GLN A 101 24.56 -41.54 -6.12
N GLU A 102 25.22 -42.36 -6.92
CA GLU A 102 24.95 -42.47 -8.36
C GLU A 102 23.68 -43.31 -8.65
N LYS A 103 23.38 -44.26 -7.77
CA LYS A 103 22.24 -45.17 -7.89
C LYS A 103 21.02 -44.59 -7.18
N ARG A 104 19.84 -44.71 -7.80
CA ARG A 104 18.54 -44.30 -7.21
C ARG A 104 18.10 -45.10 -5.96
N ILE A 105 18.94 -46.01 -5.46
CA ILE A 105 18.69 -46.81 -4.27
C ILE A 105 19.83 -46.58 -3.30
N TYR A 106 19.50 -46.14 -2.10
CA TYR A 106 20.43 -45.97 -1.00
C TYR A 106 20.10 -46.95 0.13
N THR A 107 21.12 -47.41 0.87
CA THR A 107 20.94 -48.25 2.06
C THR A 107 21.51 -47.51 3.25
N VAL A 108 20.64 -47.04 4.14
CA VAL A 108 21.02 -46.51 5.44
C VAL A 108 21.42 -47.71 6.31
N THR A 109 22.60 -47.64 6.91
CA THR A 109 23.14 -48.61 7.88
C THR A 109 23.31 -47.95 9.24
N GLY A 110 23.33 -48.73 10.32
CA GLY A 110 23.54 -48.21 11.67
C GLY A 110 22.35 -47.43 12.23
N LEU A 111 21.11 -47.83 11.88
CA LEU A 111 19.92 -47.27 12.51
C LEU A 111 19.85 -47.71 13.97
N ALA A 112 20.03 -46.75 14.90
CA ALA A 112 19.80 -46.99 16.32
C ALA A 112 18.33 -47.38 16.57
N GLN A 113 18.08 -48.14 17.64
CA GLN A 113 16.72 -48.43 18.07
C GLN A 113 16.02 -47.14 18.53
N GLU A 114 14.70 -47.07 18.36
CA GLU A 114 13.85 -45.97 18.83
C GLU A 114 14.26 -44.58 18.31
N THR A 115 14.73 -44.51 17.07
CA THR A 115 15.12 -43.25 16.40
C THR A 115 14.22 -42.97 15.21
N VAL A 116 13.84 -41.70 15.06
CA VAL A 116 13.17 -41.16 13.85
C VAL A 116 14.19 -40.34 13.05
N LEU A 117 14.30 -40.61 11.76
CA LEU A 117 15.15 -39.90 10.82
C LEU A 117 14.31 -39.36 9.66
N PHE A 118 14.60 -38.13 9.26
CA PHE A 118 13.97 -37.47 8.13
C PHE A 118 14.98 -37.35 6.99
N PHE A 119 14.67 -37.92 5.84
CA PHE A 119 15.51 -37.87 4.65
C PHE A 119 14.96 -36.92 3.59
N LYS A 120 15.86 -36.15 2.98
CA LYS A 120 15.63 -35.39 1.74
C LYS A 120 16.76 -35.71 0.77
N TYR A 121 16.55 -35.52 -0.53
CA TYR A 121 17.62 -35.56 -1.51
C TYR A 121 17.53 -34.41 -2.52
N LYS A 122 18.63 -34.13 -3.20
CA LYS A 122 18.68 -33.29 -4.40
C LYS A 122 19.27 -34.10 -5.54
N VAL A 123 18.71 -33.99 -6.74
CA VAL A 123 19.25 -34.67 -7.94
C VAL A 123 20.19 -33.73 -8.70
N SER A 124 21.18 -34.28 -9.41
CA SER A 124 21.96 -33.55 -10.41
C SER A 124 21.98 -34.26 -11.76
N MET A 125 21.86 -33.45 -12.82
CA MET A 125 21.81 -33.85 -14.23
C MET A 125 23.17 -33.69 -14.94
N ASP A 126 24.12 -33.03 -14.29
CA ASP A 126 25.46 -32.69 -14.81
C ASP A 126 26.59 -32.98 -13.80
N GLY A 127 26.25 -33.51 -12.62
CA GLY A 127 27.17 -33.80 -11.52
C GLY A 127 27.60 -32.59 -10.68
N ARG A 128 27.20 -31.36 -11.05
CA ARG A 128 27.65 -30.08 -10.47
C ARG A 128 26.50 -29.23 -9.93
N ASN A 129 25.42 -29.07 -10.69
CA ASN A 129 24.25 -28.29 -10.33
C ASN A 129 23.13 -29.21 -9.82
N TYR A 130 22.44 -28.79 -8.75
CA TYR A 130 21.46 -29.62 -8.06
C TYR A 130 20.05 -29.01 -8.08
N SER A 131 19.04 -29.89 -8.03
CA SER A 131 17.63 -29.52 -7.91
C SER A 131 17.29 -28.87 -6.56
N PRO A 132 16.08 -28.28 -6.41
CA PRO A 132 15.43 -28.15 -5.11
C PRO A 132 15.34 -29.51 -4.39
N PHE A 133 15.10 -29.47 -3.08
CA PHE A 133 14.95 -30.69 -2.28
C PHE A 133 13.71 -31.51 -2.68
N SER A 134 13.81 -32.82 -2.48
CA SER A 134 12.67 -33.75 -2.50
C SER A 134 11.68 -33.48 -1.37
N GLU A 135 10.53 -34.15 -1.45
CA GLU A 135 9.67 -34.42 -0.31
C GLU A 135 10.45 -35.14 0.82
N VAL A 136 9.93 -35.06 2.05
CA VAL A 136 10.53 -35.70 3.22
C VAL A 136 10.12 -37.15 3.30
N LEU A 137 11.11 -38.06 3.34
CA LEU A 137 10.88 -39.45 3.71
C LEU A 137 11.27 -39.65 5.18
N THR A 138 10.26 -39.88 6.03
CA THR A 138 10.48 -40.25 7.43
C THR A 138 10.72 -41.75 7.56
N ILE A 139 11.73 -42.15 8.34
CA ILE A 139 12.05 -43.53 8.69
C ILE A 139 12.10 -43.61 10.22
N SER A 140 11.35 -44.52 10.81
CA SER A 140 11.28 -44.70 12.27
C SER A 140 11.63 -46.14 12.64
N THR A 141 12.51 -46.34 13.62
CA THR A 141 12.74 -47.64 14.27
C THR A 141 11.88 -47.83 15.54
N VAL A 142 11.01 -46.86 15.87
CA VAL A 142 10.07 -46.92 17.00
C VAL A 142 8.86 -47.78 16.65
N LYS A 143 8.39 -48.64 17.58
CA LYS A 143 7.15 -49.43 17.40
C LYS A 143 5.88 -48.58 17.27
N ASN A 144 5.81 -47.44 17.95
CA ASN A 144 4.73 -46.46 17.84
C ASN A 144 5.34 -45.05 17.68
N PRO A 145 5.41 -44.50 16.44
CA PRO A 145 6.01 -43.20 16.19
C PRO A 145 5.28 -42.03 16.87
N GLU A 146 3.97 -42.11 17.04
CA GLU A 146 3.15 -41.03 17.62
C GLU A 146 3.44 -40.86 19.11
N LEU A 147 3.54 -41.98 19.85
CA LEU A 147 3.87 -41.99 21.28
C LEU A 147 5.22 -41.32 21.55
N PHE A 148 6.24 -41.65 20.74
CA PHE A 148 7.60 -41.10 20.87
C PHE A 148 7.67 -39.60 20.61
N PHE A 149 6.88 -39.07 19.66
CA PHE A 149 6.79 -37.61 19.47
C PHE A 149 6.09 -36.93 20.65
N MET A 150 5.06 -37.55 21.24
CA MET A 150 4.39 -37.01 22.44
C MET A 150 5.33 -37.01 23.66
N GLU A 151 6.09 -38.07 23.90
CA GLU A 151 7.08 -38.14 25.00
C GLU A 151 8.20 -37.10 24.84
N LYS A 152 8.73 -36.93 23.61
CA LYS A 152 9.71 -35.88 23.32
C LYS A 152 9.16 -34.47 23.55
N LEU A 153 7.93 -34.20 23.10
CA LEU A 153 7.28 -32.90 23.30
C LEU A 153 7.04 -32.62 24.79
N ALA A 154 6.63 -33.62 25.57
CA ALA A 154 6.46 -33.52 27.02
C ALA A 154 7.79 -33.20 27.73
N GLN A 155 8.91 -33.80 27.31
CA GLN A 155 10.24 -33.52 27.87
C GLN A 155 10.76 -32.10 27.57
N THR A 156 10.36 -31.48 26.45
CA THR A 156 10.74 -30.09 26.12
C THR A 156 9.80 -29.02 26.66
N GLY A 157 8.61 -29.37 27.18
CA GLY A 157 7.60 -28.41 27.64
C GLY A 157 7.68 -28.01 29.12
N GLY A 158 8.62 -28.58 29.89
CA GLY A 158 8.64 -28.46 31.35
C GLY A 158 9.64 -27.45 31.93
N SER A 159 9.41 -26.14 31.77
CA SER A 159 10.04 -25.13 32.63
C SER A 159 9.25 -23.81 32.71
N VAL A 160 9.38 -23.13 33.85
CA VAL A 160 8.82 -21.80 34.20
C VAL A 160 7.32 -21.75 34.55
N ARG A 161 7.02 -22.32 35.74
CA ARG A 161 6.43 -21.63 36.91
C ARG A 161 5.42 -20.48 36.73
N ASN A 162 4.24 -20.68 37.34
CA ASN A 162 3.56 -19.88 38.40
C ASN A 162 2.05 -20.13 38.28
N GLY A 163 1.21 -20.07 39.31
CA GLY A 163 1.33 -19.72 40.73
C GLY A 163 -0.10 -19.74 41.32
N GLU A 164 -0.25 -19.92 42.63
CA GLU A 164 -1.54 -20.26 43.27
C GLU A 164 -2.58 -19.13 43.25
N GLY A 165 -3.88 -19.49 43.38
CA GLY A 165 -4.98 -18.53 43.49
C GLY A 165 -6.36 -19.20 43.50
N GLU A 166 -6.86 -19.54 44.69
CA GLU A 166 -8.20 -20.13 44.92
C GLU A 166 -9.35 -19.12 44.72
N GLY A 167 -10.57 -19.60 44.43
CA GLY A 167 -11.76 -18.74 44.40
C GLY A 167 -13.06 -19.48 44.04
N ALA A 168 -13.90 -19.77 45.03
CA ALA A 168 -15.13 -20.56 44.88
C ALA A 168 -16.36 -19.73 44.43
N GLY A 169 -17.37 -20.40 43.85
CA GLY A 169 -18.71 -19.82 43.58
C GLY A 169 -19.74 -20.87 43.12
N ARG A 170 -20.86 -21.02 43.86
CA ARG A 170 -21.90 -22.06 43.67
C ARG A 170 -23.22 -21.51 43.10
N ALA A 171 -24.00 -22.40 42.46
CA ALA A 171 -25.45 -22.32 42.17
C ALA A 171 -25.91 -21.13 41.28
N GLY A 172 -27.07 -21.08 40.62
CA GLY A 172 -28.25 -21.96 40.38
C GLY A 172 -29.17 -21.23 39.35
N ASP A 173 -30.40 -21.60 38.97
CA ASP A 173 -31.29 -22.78 39.16
C ASP A 173 -32.43 -22.67 38.09
N ARG A 174 -33.19 -23.74 37.81
CA ARG A 174 -34.50 -23.79 37.09
C ARG A 174 -34.49 -23.58 35.55
N GLN A 175 -34.96 -24.49 34.71
CA GLN A 175 -36.26 -25.22 34.58
C GLN A 175 -37.41 -24.44 33.91
N ARG A 176 -37.80 -24.93 32.72
CA ARG A 176 -39.16 -25.23 32.18
C ARG A 176 -39.01 -25.57 30.70
N GLY A 177 -39.64 -26.60 30.11
CA GLY A 177 -40.49 -27.69 30.60
C GLY A 177 -40.99 -28.51 29.39
N GLY A 178 -41.66 -29.66 29.59
CA GLY A 178 -42.35 -30.37 28.50
C GLY A 178 -42.09 -31.89 28.39
N GLU A 179 -42.82 -32.66 29.19
CA GLU A 179 -43.15 -34.08 28.94
C GLU A 179 -44.27 -34.18 27.87
N GLN A 180 -44.68 -35.33 27.30
CA GLN A 180 -44.10 -36.66 27.01
C GLN A 180 -45.12 -37.33 26.06
N THR A 181 -44.69 -37.96 24.96
CA THR A 181 -45.40 -39.11 24.36
C THR A 181 -44.38 -39.93 23.59
N GLY A 182 -44.10 -41.16 24.02
CA GLY A 182 -43.08 -42.00 23.38
C GLY A 182 -43.66 -43.00 22.39
N GLN A 183 -42.83 -43.46 21.45
CA GLN A 183 -42.73 -44.88 21.16
C GLN A 183 -41.38 -45.25 20.51
N SER A 184 -40.94 -46.45 20.88
CA SER A 184 -39.73 -47.15 20.48
C SER A 184 -39.31 -47.02 19.00
N GLY A 185 -38.01 -46.77 18.79
CA GLY A 185 -37.24 -47.55 17.82
C GLY A 185 -36.92 -46.91 16.46
N ASN A 186 -35.86 -46.11 16.39
CA ASN A 186 -34.83 -46.32 15.35
C ASN A 186 -33.51 -45.60 15.66
N THR A 187 -32.39 -46.27 15.38
CA THR A 187 -31.05 -45.68 15.43
C THR A 187 -30.79 -44.81 14.19
N SER A 188 -30.69 -43.50 14.37
CA SER A 188 -30.13 -42.58 13.38
C SER A 188 -29.25 -41.51 14.07
N GLY A 189 -28.23 -41.04 13.36
CA GLY A 189 -27.08 -40.35 13.98
C GLY A 189 -27.30 -38.87 14.31
N ARG A 190 -26.44 -38.34 15.18
CA ARG A 190 -26.18 -36.88 15.25
C ARG A 190 -25.47 -36.47 13.96
N GLU A 191 -26.16 -35.77 13.08
CA GLU A 191 -25.58 -35.18 11.87
C GLU A 191 -24.60 -34.06 12.24
N GLY A 192 -23.39 -34.08 11.68
CA GLY A 192 -22.35 -33.09 11.95
C GLY A 192 -22.49 -31.86 11.06
N ARG A 193 -22.38 -30.66 11.65
CA ARG A 193 -22.56 -29.39 10.93
C ARG A 193 -21.28 -28.90 10.24
N LEU A 194 -21.36 -28.69 8.92
CA LEU A 194 -20.35 -27.95 8.13
C LEU A 194 -20.84 -26.51 7.90
N ALA A 195 -20.01 -25.53 8.22
CA ALA A 195 -20.28 -24.11 8.04
C ALA A 195 -19.09 -23.40 7.38
N GLY A 196 -19.34 -22.22 6.81
CA GLY A 196 -18.29 -21.42 6.21
C GLY A 196 -18.73 -19.99 5.99
N LYS A 197 -17.76 -19.09 6.07
CA LYS A 197 -17.93 -17.65 5.97
C LYS A 197 -16.82 -17.10 5.08
N SER A 198 -17.18 -16.27 4.11
CA SER A 198 -16.15 -15.51 3.40
C SER A 198 -15.53 -14.48 4.34
N ALA A 199 -14.21 -14.38 4.30
CA ALA A 199 -13.45 -13.33 4.96
C ALA A 199 -13.30 -12.12 4.01
N ASP A 200 -12.99 -10.96 4.61
CA ASP A 200 -12.86 -9.68 3.90
C ASP A 200 -11.61 -9.62 3.00
N ASP A 201 -10.66 -10.54 3.18
CA ASP A 201 -9.49 -10.77 2.31
C ASP A 201 -9.82 -11.60 1.05
N GLY A 202 -11.09 -12.00 0.87
CA GLY A 202 -11.56 -12.83 -0.25
C GLY A 202 -11.30 -14.33 -0.08
N SER A 203 -10.63 -14.75 1.00
CA SER A 203 -10.52 -16.16 1.38
C SER A 203 -11.83 -16.67 1.99
N ILE A 204 -12.07 -17.98 1.92
CA ILE A 204 -13.21 -18.61 2.62
C ILE A 204 -12.70 -19.36 3.85
N LEU A 205 -13.20 -19.00 5.03
CA LEU A 205 -12.99 -19.75 6.26
C LEU A 205 -14.09 -20.79 6.40
N LEU A 206 -13.69 -22.06 6.56
CA LEU A 206 -14.55 -23.23 6.71
C LEU A 206 -14.33 -23.82 8.09
N THR A 207 -15.42 -24.23 8.73
CA THR A 207 -15.43 -24.83 10.08
C THR A 207 -16.45 -25.96 10.13
N TRP A 208 -16.11 -27.09 10.73
CA TRP A 208 -17.02 -28.22 10.88
C TRP A 208 -16.90 -28.91 12.23
N GLU A 209 -18.01 -29.46 12.68
CA GLU A 209 -18.05 -30.30 13.88
C GLU A 209 -17.26 -31.58 13.65
N ARG A 210 -16.38 -31.93 14.59
CA ARG A 210 -15.56 -33.13 14.47
C ARG A 210 -16.41 -34.37 14.73
N ILE A 211 -16.42 -35.30 13.78
CA ILE A 211 -16.95 -36.65 13.99
C ILE A 211 -16.09 -37.38 15.03
N PRO A 212 -16.68 -37.98 16.08
CA PRO A 212 -15.95 -38.78 17.06
C PRO A 212 -15.15 -39.90 16.40
N GLY A 213 -13.88 -40.05 16.78
CA GLY A 213 -12.98 -41.05 16.21
C GLY A 213 -12.44 -40.75 14.81
N ALA A 214 -12.77 -39.61 14.19
CA ALA A 214 -12.18 -39.22 12.92
C ALA A 214 -10.74 -38.69 13.09
N VAL A 215 -9.81 -39.39 12.45
CA VAL A 215 -8.37 -39.10 12.44
C VAL A 215 -8.10 -37.82 11.66
N HIS A 216 -8.56 -37.75 10.41
CA HIS A 216 -8.40 -36.57 9.56
C HIS A 216 -9.52 -36.41 8.54
N TYR A 217 -9.60 -35.19 7.99
CA TYR A 217 -10.56 -34.76 6.99
C TYR A 217 -9.85 -34.40 5.68
N ASN A 218 -10.43 -34.80 4.56
CA ASN A 218 -10.06 -34.38 3.22
C ASN A 218 -11.12 -33.38 2.72
N LEU A 219 -10.68 -32.15 2.43
CA LEU A 219 -11.53 -31.08 1.92
C LEU A 219 -11.39 -30.95 0.40
N TYR A 220 -12.54 -30.83 -0.27
CA TYR A 220 -12.63 -30.60 -1.71
C TYR A 220 -13.48 -29.36 -2.00
N ARG A 221 -13.14 -28.66 -3.08
CA ARG A 221 -13.85 -27.50 -3.61
C ARG A 221 -14.25 -27.76 -5.06
N THR A 222 -15.51 -27.50 -5.40
CA THR A 222 -16.03 -27.59 -6.77
C THR A 222 -16.43 -26.20 -7.27
N SER A 223 -16.14 -25.90 -8.53
CA SER A 223 -16.67 -24.74 -9.26
C SER A 223 -16.94 -25.09 -10.73
N GLN A 224 -17.73 -24.27 -11.44
CA GLN A 224 -18.06 -24.52 -12.85
C GLN A 224 -16.84 -24.49 -13.80
N GLU A 225 -15.81 -23.68 -13.49
CA GLU A 225 -14.60 -23.59 -14.33
C GLU A 225 -13.53 -24.64 -13.96
N GLU A 226 -13.30 -24.87 -12.66
CA GLU A 226 -12.14 -25.67 -12.19
C GLU A 226 -12.51 -27.14 -11.88
N GLY A 227 -13.79 -27.50 -11.92
CA GLY A 227 -14.26 -28.82 -11.50
C GLY A 227 -14.04 -29.08 -10.00
N ARG A 228 -14.06 -30.35 -9.58
CA ARG A 228 -13.80 -30.76 -8.19
C ARG A 228 -12.31 -30.88 -7.93
N ARG A 229 -11.75 -29.95 -7.15
CA ARG A 229 -10.35 -29.88 -6.72
C ARG A 229 -10.21 -30.30 -5.25
N PHE A 230 -9.16 -31.04 -4.92
CA PHE A 230 -8.75 -31.28 -3.53
C PHE A 230 -7.96 -30.07 -3.00
N LEU A 231 -8.30 -29.59 -1.81
CA LEU A 231 -7.65 -28.44 -1.18
C LEU A 231 -6.64 -28.85 -0.11
N THR A 232 -7.06 -29.65 0.87
CA THR A 232 -6.20 -30.03 1.98
C THR A 232 -6.62 -31.35 2.64
N ARG A 233 -5.68 -31.95 3.36
CA ARG A 233 -5.93 -32.94 4.40
C ARG A 233 -5.58 -32.29 5.74
N THR A 234 -6.51 -32.27 6.68
CA THR A 234 -6.33 -31.61 7.99
C THR A 234 -6.94 -32.44 9.11
N GLU A 235 -6.30 -32.40 10.28
CA GLU A 235 -6.82 -32.98 11.52
C GLU A 235 -7.60 -31.95 12.35
N LYS A 236 -7.58 -30.67 11.93
CA LYS A 236 -8.35 -29.60 12.56
C LYS A 236 -9.80 -29.60 12.07
N GLY A 237 -10.71 -29.04 12.87
CA GLY A 237 -12.11 -28.78 12.47
C GLY A 237 -12.30 -27.50 11.65
N GLU A 238 -11.23 -26.98 11.03
CA GLU A 238 -11.22 -25.71 10.32
C GLU A 238 -10.21 -25.71 9.16
N TYR A 239 -10.46 -24.86 8.17
CA TYR A 239 -9.54 -24.56 7.08
C TYR A 239 -9.84 -23.19 6.45
N ARG A 240 -8.80 -22.46 6.00
CA ARG A 240 -8.93 -21.23 5.22
C ARG A 240 -8.52 -21.49 3.77
N ASP A 241 -9.47 -21.38 2.84
CA ASP A 241 -9.23 -21.40 1.41
C ASP A 241 -8.80 -20.01 0.92
N ALA A 242 -7.49 -19.75 0.98
CA ALA A 242 -6.87 -18.52 0.45
C ALA A 242 -6.77 -18.48 -1.08
N GLU A 243 -7.12 -19.57 -1.77
CA GLU A 243 -7.16 -19.64 -3.25
C GLU A 243 -8.58 -19.45 -3.80
N ALA A 244 -9.55 -19.05 -2.96
CA ALA A 244 -10.88 -18.67 -3.40
C ALA A 244 -10.79 -17.35 -4.20
N LYS A 245 -11.49 -17.29 -5.33
CA LYS A 245 -11.58 -16.06 -6.16
C LYS A 245 -12.93 -15.40 -5.92
N GLY A 246 -12.91 -14.09 -5.70
CA GLY A 246 -14.09 -13.27 -5.48
C GLY A 246 -15.22 -13.47 -6.48
N GLY A 247 -16.46 -13.39 -5.99
CA GLY A 247 -17.70 -13.52 -6.75
C GLY A 247 -18.07 -14.94 -7.14
N ARG A 248 -17.15 -15.90 -6.97
CA ARG A 248 -17.38 -17.28 -7.37
C ARG A 248 -18.10 -18.04 -6.27
N ARG A 249 -19.19 -18.72 -6.65
CA ARG A 249 -19.85 -19.71 -5.80
C ARG A 249 -19.07 -21.02 -5.87
N TYR A 250 -18.59 -21.45 -4.72
CA TYR A 250 -17.87 -22.71 -4.52
C TYR A 250 -18.73 -23.69 -3.73
N GLU A 251 -18.68 -24.96 -4.11
CA GLU A 251 -19.21 -26.05 -3.32
C GLU A 251 -18.07 -26.73 -2.56
N TYR A 252 -18.15 -26.79 -1.25
CA TYR A 252 -17.21 -27.49 -0.40
C TYR A 252 -17.81 -28.83 0.04
N SER A 253 -17.06 -29.91 -0.17
CA SER A 253 -17.40 -31.25 0.28
C SER A 253 -16.26 -31.80 1.13
N LEU A 254 -16.61 -32.49 2.21
CA LEU A 254 -15.66 -33.02 3.18
C LEU A 254 -15.80 -34.54 3.21
N LYS A 255 -14.67 -35.26 3.26
CA LYS A 255 -14.63 -36.69 3.58
C LYS A 255 -13.80 -36.90 4.83
N TYR A 256 -14.20 -37.80 5.72
CA TYR A 256 -13.47 -38.13 6.95
C TYR A 256 -13.10 -39.61 6.99
N THR A 257 -12.11 -39.97 7.80
CA THR A 257 -11.74 -41.37 8.03
C THR A 257 -11.43 -41.61 9.50
N THR A 258 -11.85 -42.75 10.01
CA THR A 258 -11.59 -43.21 11.40
C THR A 258 -10.47 -44.24 11.48
N ASP A 259 -10.08 -44.86 10.35
CA ASP A 259 -9.06 -45.91 10.26
C ASP A 259 -7.86 -45.51 9.38
N GLY A 260 -7.88 -44.31 8.80
CA GLY A 260 -6.89 -43.80 7.86
C GLY A 260 -6.92 -44.43 6.46
N ARG A 261 -7.84 -45.38 6.21
CA ARG A 261 -7.87 -46.24 5.00
C ARG A 261 -9.18 -46.10 4.22
N ARG A 262 -10.32 -46.01 4.90
CA ARG A 262 -11.66 -45.84 4.30
C ARG A 262 -12.18 -44.44 4.59
N TYR A 263 -12.62 -43.74 3.54
CA TYR A 263 -13.14 -42.40 3.64
C TYR A 263 -14.66 -42.39 3.47
N HIS A 264 -15.33 -41.85 4.48
CA HIS A 264 -16.76 -41.63 4.53
C HIS A 264 -17.06 -40.18 4.12
N ASP A 265 -18.16 -39.95 3.40
CA ASP A 265 -18.62 -38.59 3.12
C ASP A 265 -19.18 -37.96 4.40
N TYR A 266 -18.82 -36.70 4.64
CA TYR A 266 -19.44 -35.88 5.67
C TYR A 266 -20.87 -35.52 5.20
N PRO A 267 -21.90 -35.55 6.07
CA PRO A 267 -23.30 -35.60 5.65
C PRO A 267 -23.83 -34.38 4.87
N HIS A 268 -23.11 -33.26 4.85
CA HIS A 268 -23.52 -32.06 4.14
C HIS A 268 -22.40 -31.48 3.27
N THR A 269 -22.76 -31.05 2.05
CA THR A 269 -21.94 -30.13 1.25
C THR A 269 -22.37 -28.69 1.54
N LEU A 270 -21.42 -27.76 1.44
CA LEU A 270 -21.62 -26.35 1.77
C LEU A 270 -21.36 -25.49 0.54
N PHE A 271 -22.33 -24.67 0.16
CA PHE A 271 -22.13 -23.66 -0.87
C PHE A 271 -21.76 -22.32 -0.24
N VAL A 272 -20.59 -21.78 -0.59
CA VAL A 272 -20.16 -20.43 -0.17
C VAL A 272 -19.81 -19.64 -1.43
N THR A 273 -20.38 -18.45 -1.57
CA THR A 273 -19.85 -17.46 -2.52
C THR A 273 -18.70 -16.73 -1.85
N ALA A 274 -17.52 -16.77 -2.46
CA ALA A 274 -16.39 -15.97 -2.02
C ALA A 274 -16.73 -14.50 -2.24
N SER A 275 -16.67 -13.68 -1.19
CA SER A 275 -16.58 -12.23 -1.35
C SER A 275 -15.32 -11.91 -2.16
N TYR A 276 -15.33 -10.85 -2.94
CA TYR A 276 -14.06 -10.34 -3.49
C TYR A 276 -13.21 -9.80 -2.34
N SER A 277 -11.88 -9.86 -2.52
CA SER A 277 -10.98 -9.31 -1.53
C SER A 277 -11.20 -7.80 -1.44
N ARG A 278 -11.66 -7.31 -0.28
CA ARG A 278 -11.73 -5.86 0.00
C ARG A 278 -10.33 -5.23 0.02
N TYR A 279 -9.33 -6.07 0.23
CA TYR A 279 -7.91 -5.75 0.42
C TYR A 279 -7.07 -6.60 -0.55
N ARG A 280 -5.98 -6.04 -1.11
CA ARG A 280 -4.98 -6.82 -1.86
C ARG A 280 -3.62 -6.63 -1.21
N ASN A 281 -2.95 -7.74 -0.91
CA ASN A 281 -1.65 -7.84 -0.23
C ASN A 281 -1.67 -7.41 1.25
N ALA A 282 -0.75 -7.96 2.05
CA ALA A 282 -0.74 -7.80 3.50
C ALA A 282 -0.58 -6.35 4.00
N ASN A 283 -0.12 -5.44 3.13
CA ASN A 283 0.20 -4.05 3.48
C ASN A 283 -0.89 -3.06 3.02
N SER A 284 -2.07 -3.53 2.57
CA SER A 284 -3.27 -2.70 2.51
C SER A 284 -3.99 -2.74 3.86
N GLY A 285 -3.75 -1.71 4.67
CA GLY A 285 -4.59 -1.45 5.84
C GLY A 285 -5.95 -0.88 5.44
N ARG A 286 -6.74 -0.51 6.45
CA ARG A 286 -8.18 -0.28 6.32
C ARG A 286 -8.50 1.19 6.11
N LEU A 287 -9.30 1.53 5.09
CA LEU A 287 -9.98 2.83 5.02
C LEU A 287 -11.30 2.83 5.83
N SER A 288 -11.78 4.01 6.21
CA SER A 288 -13.06 4.17 6.90
C SER A 288 -14.23 3.70 6.02
N GLU A 289 -14.76 2.50 6.32
CA GLU A 289 -15.89 1.91 5.57
C GLU A 289 -17.22 2.63 5.83
N LYS A 290 -17.33 3.45 6.90
CA LYS A 290 -18.58 4.06 7.39
C LYS A 290 -18.74 5.55 7.15
N GLY A 291 -17.75 6.23 6.56
CA GLY A 291 -17.82 7.67 6.32
C GLY A 291 -16.46 8.24 5.98
N ALA A 292 -16.31 9.54 6.24
CA ALA A 292 -15.02 10.15 6.47
C ALA A 292 -14.33 9.49 7.69
N GLU A 293 -13.00 9.48 7.71
CA GLU A 293 -12.19 8.90 8.78
C GLU A 293 -12.23 9.77 10.05
N SER A 294 -12.29 11.09 9.89
CA SER A 294 -12.42 12.06 10.99
C SER A 294 -13.67 11.88 11.87
N THR A 295 -14.68 11.12 11.40
CA THR A 295 -15.88 10.81 12.22
C THR A 295 -15.72 9.52 13.05
N VAL A 296 -14.69 8.70 12.81
CA VAL A 296 -14.52 7.39 13.44
C VAL A 296 -14.29 7.49 14.95
N SER A 297 -13.51 8.47 15.40
CA SER A 297 -13.19 8.65 16.82
C SER A 297 -14.40 9.09 17.67
N ASN A 298 -15.54 9.46 17.04
CA ASN A 298 -16.81 9.80 17.68
C ASN A 298 -16.69 10.73 18.90
N ARG A 299 -15.73 11.68 18.87
CA ARG A 299 -15.49 12.60 19.99
C ARG A 299 -16.65 13.59 20.07
N THR A 300 -17.09 13.89 21.29
CA THR A 300 -17.97 15.05 21.51
C THR A 300 -17.24 16.33 21.14
N SER A 301 -17.90 17.33 20.54
CA SER A 301 -17.29 18.64 20.22
C SER A 301 -16.64 19.30 21.45
N PRO A 302 -15.62 20.18 21.29
CA PRO A 302 -14.96 20.88 22.41
C PRO A 302 -15.93 21.51 23.42
N MET A 303 -16.99 22.16 22.93
CA MET A 303 -18.02 22.80 23.76
C MET A 303 -18.81 21.80 24.63
N HIS A 304 -19.02 20.57 24.17
CA HIS A 304 -19.71 19.53 24.94
C HIS A 304 -18.82 18.94 26.03
N LEU A 305 -17.53 18.71 25.75
CA LEU A 305 -16.57 18.31 26.79
C LEU A 305 -16.44 19.41 27.85
N ALA A 306 -16.25 20.66 27.42
CA ALA A 306 -16.24 21.83 28.30
C ALA A 306 -17.50 21.91 29.18
N LYS A 307 -18.70 21.80 28.59
CA LYS A 307 -19.98 21.76 29.33
C LYS A 307 -20.01 20.62 30.35
N GLY A 308 -19.54 19.43 29.99
CA GLY A 308 -19.41 18.26 30.87
C GLY A 308 -18.38 18.39 32.00
N MET A 309 -17.66 19.52 32.06
CA MET A 309 -16.69 19.88 33.10
C MET A 309 -17.05 21.17 33.87
N MET A 310 -18.14 21.86 33.52
CA MET A 310 -18.54 23.11 34.19
C MET A 310 -18.90 22.96 35.67
N SER A 311 -19.28 21.75 36.12
CA SER A 311 -19.66 21.44 37.50
C SER A 311 -18.48 21.14 38.44
N TYR A 312 -17.25 21.29 37.94
CA TYR A 312 -16.00 21.11 38.69
C TYR A 312 -15.35 22.48 38.93
N ASP A 313 -14.59 22.58 40.01
CA ASP A 313 -13.92 23.82 40.42
C ASP A 313 -12.51 23.89 39.81
N VAL A 314 -11.85 22.74 39.72
CA VAL A 314 -10.49 22.58 39.21
C VAL A 314 -10.47 21.62 38.03
N ILE A 315 -9.91 22.08 36.91
CA ILE A 315 -9.72 21.28 35.71
C ILE A 315 -8.24 20.95 35.58
N SER A 316 -7.91 19.67 35.65
CA SER A 316 -6.55 19.18 35.46
C SER A 316 -6.41 18.57 34.07
N PHE A 317 -5.30 18.83 33.41
CA PHE A 317 -4.97 18.29 32.09
C PHE A 317 -3.62 17.58 32.13
N ASP A 318 -3.54 16.44 31.47
CA ASP A 318 -2.28 15.93 30.96
C ASP A 318 -1.72 16.85 29.84
N VAL A 319 -0.40 16.79 29.58
CA VAL A 319 0.28 17.67 28.64
C VAL A 319 0.47 17.07 27.25
N PHE A 320 1.24 15.98 27.10
CA PHE A 320 1.63 15.49 25.77
C PHE A 320 0.60 14.54 25.20
N ASP A 321 0.34 14.63 23.89
CA ASP A 321 -0.76 13.99 23.17
C ASP A 321 -2.18 14.38 23.65
N THR A 322 -2.32 14.99 24.84
CA THR A 322 -3.52 15.67 25.34
C THR A 322 -3.58 17.16 24.94
N LEU A 323 -2.78 18.04 25.56
CA LEU A 323 -2.75 19.48 25.26
C LEU A 323 -1.83 19.80 24.08
N ILE A 324 -0.65 19.19 24.04
CA ILE A 324 0.42 19.46 23.08
C ILE A 324 0.58 18.24 22.17
N LEU A 325 0.61 18.47 20.87
CA LEU A 325 0.91 17.45 19.85
C LEU A 325 2.30 17.70 19.26
N ARG A 326 2.94 16.62 18.81
CA ARG A 326 4.14 16.65 17.97
C ARG A 326 3.76 16.37 16.50
N PRO A 327 4.57 16.76 15.51
CA PRO A 327 4.30 16.48 14.11
C PRO A 327 4.65 15.03 13.71
N PHE A 328 5.06 14.19 14.65
CA PHE A 328 5.47 12.80 14.44
C PHE A 328 4.47 11.81 15.03
N ALA A 329 4.40 10.60 14.45
CA ALA A 329 3.63 9.50 15.02
C ALA A 329 4.33 8.83 16.21
N THR A 330 5.67 8.84 16.23
CA THR A 330 6.47 8.37 17.37
C THR A 330 7.19 9.58 17.98
N PRO A 331 7.01 9.89 19.28
CA PRO A 331 7.67 11.04 19.91
C PRO A 331 9.21 11.00 19.81
N SER A 332 9.82 9.81 19.90
CA SER A 332 11.27 9.63 19.82
C SER A 332 11.89 9.93 18.45
N ASP A 333 11.09 10.01 17.37
CA ASP A 333 11.62 10.42 16.06
C ASP A 333 12.04 11.90 16.05
N LEU A 334 11.60 12.70 17.03
CA LEU A 334 12.10 14.05 17.27
C LEU A 334 13.60 14.06 17.62
N PHE A 335 14.12 13.03 18.31
CA PHE A 335 15.54 12.94 18.68
C PHE A 335 16.45 12.86 17.46
N ILE A 336 15.94 12.45 16.28
CA ILE A 336 16.71 12.46 15.03
C ILE A 336 17.09 13.91 14.63
N LEU A 337 16.17 14.87 14.84
CA LEU A 337 16.40 16.29 14.57
C LEU A 337 17.27 16.94 15.66
N VAL A 338 17.30 16.38 16.88
CA VAL A 338 18.24 16.78 17.94
C VAL A 338 19.66 16.32 17.59
N GLY A 339 19.82 15.05 17.20
CA GLY A 339 21.10 14.49 16.77
C GLY A 339 21.70 15.20 15.57
N GLU A 340 20.88 15.60 14.59
CA GLU A 340 21.31 16.42 13.45
C GLU A 340 21.82 17.80 13.88
N ARG A 341 21.11 18.50 14.78
CA ARG A 341 21.58 19.78 15.33
C ARG A 341 22.82 19.68 16.22
N LEU A 342 23.07 18.52 16.83
CA LEU A 342 24.26 18.25 17.65
C LEU A 342 25.44 17.65 16.87
N ASP A 343 25.24 17.28 15.59
CA ASP A 343 26.18 16.51 14.75
C ASP A 343 26.60 15.16 15.37
N ILE A 344 25.63 14.45 15.99
CA ILE A 344 25.85 13.14 16.62
C ILE A 344 25.14 12.03 15.83
N MET A 345 25.93 11.07 15.35
CA MET A 345 25.41 9.84 14.75
C MET A 345 24.77 8.92 15.80
N ASP A 346 23.71 8.19 15.42
CA ASP A 346 22.96 7.24 16.27
C ASP A 346 22.35 7.84 17.55
N PHE A 347 22.25 9.17 17.61
CA PHE A 347 21.79 9.93 18.78
C PHE A 347 20.44 9.45 19.36
N CYS A 348 19.53 8.98 18.52
CA CYS A 348 18.21 8.50 18.97
C CYS A 348 18.34 7.33 19.96
N GLU A 349 19.19 6.35 19.68
CA GLU A 349 19.34 5.17 20.55
C GLU A 349 20.16 5.54 21.79
N ILE A 350 21.22 6.35 21.64
CA ILE A 350 22.01 6.93 22.74
C ILE A 350 21.10 7.66 23.73
N ARG A 351 20.25 8.57 23.25
CA ARG A 351 19.32 9.38 24.05
C ARG A 351 18.22 8.56 24.72
N ILE A 352 17.75 7.47 24.09
CA ILE A 352 16.79 6.53 24.68
C ILE A 352 17.47 5.70 25.79
N HIS A 353 18.68 5.18 25.54
CA HIS A 353 19.44 4.41 26.54
C HIS A 353 19.83 5.26 27.75
N ALA A 354 20.32 6.48 27.52
CA ALA A 354 20.64 7.44 28.58
C ALA A 354 19.43 7.71 29.50
N GLU A 355 18.21 7.80 28.96
CA GLU A 355 17.02 7.96 29.80
C GLU A 355 16.69 6.70 30.60
N GLN A 356 16.75 5.52 29.97
CA GLN A 356 16.51 4.25 30.68
C GLN A 356 17.52 4.05 31.82
N GLU A 357 18.77 4.41 31.59
CA GLU A 357 19.87 4.31 32.54
C GLU A 357 19.75 5.35 33.66
N ALA A 358 19.48 6.63 33.35
CA ALA A 358 19.21 7.65 34.38
C ALA A 358 18.05 7.22 35.29
N ARG A 359 16.96 6.69 34.72
CA ARG A 359 15.80 6.19 35.49
C ARG A 359 16.14 4.97 36.35
N ARG A 360 17.09 4.12 35.91
CA ARG A 360 17.62 2.98 36.68
C ARG A 360 18.50 3.45 37.85
N ILE A 361 19.36 4.43 37.62
CA ILE A 361 20.21 5.04 38.67
C ILE A 361 19.31 5.69 39.73
N SER A 362 18.33 6.50 39.32
CA SER A 362 17.38 7.12 40.26
C SER A 362 16.56 6.10 41.05
N GLU A 363 16.18 4.96 40.46
CA GLU A 363 15.48 3.90 41.21
C GLU A 363 16.35 3.29 42.31
N LEU A 364 17.66 3.15 42.08
CA LEU A 364 18.62 2.62 43.05
C LEU A 364 19.00 3.64 44.13
N GLU A 365 19.19 4.92 43.77
CA GLU A 365 19.65 5.97 44.68
C GLU A 365 18.52 6.66 45.44
N ARG A 366 17.38 6.92 44.76
CA ARG A 366 16.27 7.77 45.24
C ARG A 366 14.96 6.99 45.40
N GLY A 367 14.95 5.68 45.12
CA GLY A 367 13.76 4.82 45.25
C GLY A 367 12.63 5.13 44.26
N ASN A 368 12.88 5.93 43.22
CA ASN A 368 11.88 6.35 42.24
C ASN A 368 12.50 6.56 40.84
N LYS A 369 11.70 6.49 39.78
CA LYS A 369 12.18 6.53 38.38
C LYS A 369 12.10 7.93 37.73
N GLU A 370 11.97 8.99 38.51
CA GLU A 370 11.86 10.35 37.97
C GLU A 370 13.23 11.01 37.84
N VAL A 371 13.48 11.62 36.69
CA VAL A 371 14.78 12.19 36.31
C VAL A 371 14.57 13.52 35.60
N THR A 372 15.50 14.45 35.73
CA THR A 372 15.49 15.68 34.93
C THR A 372 16.15 15.46 33.57
N LEU A 373 15.89 16.35 32.61
CA LEU A 373 16.56 16.34 31.32
C LEU A 373 18.10 16.43 31.48
N LEU A 374 18.58 17.19 32.46
CA LEU A 374 20.01 17.31 32.73
C LEU A 374 20.61 16.01 33.30
N ASP A 375 19.87 15.27 34.13
CA ASP A 375 20.32 13.94 34.60
C ASP A 375 20.50 12.96 33.43
N ILE A 376 19.62 13.03 32.42
CA ILE A 376 19.74 12.25 31.18
C ILE A 376 20.96 12.72 30.37
N TYR A 377 21.11 14.04 30.18
CA TYR A 377 22.18 14.59 29.34
C TYR A 377 23.58 14.44 29.92
N ARG A 378 23.75 14.26 31.24
CA ARG A 378 25.05 13.85 31.81
C ARG A 378 25.53 12.50 31.27
N LEU A 379 24.62 11.52 31.12
CA LEU A 379 24.97 10.23 30.51
C LEU A 379 25.19 10.35 28.99
N VAL A 380 24.50 11.28 28.32
CA VAL A 380 24.77 11.61 26.91
C VAL A 380 26.15 12.26 26.76
N GLU A 381 26.54 13.14 27.68
CA GLU A 381 27.88 13.76 27.73
C GLU A 381 28.97 12.72 27.96
N GLU A 382 28.78 11.78 28.89
CA GLU A 382 29.70 10.65 29.13
C GLU A 382 29.93 9.79 27.87
N GLU A 383 28.88 9.51 27.10
CA GLU A 383 28.96 8.68 25.88
C GLU A 383 29.46 9.45 24.64
N THR A 384 29.12 10.74 24.51
CA THR A 384 29.30 11.51 23.25
C THR A 384 30.28 12.67 23.33
N GLY A 385 30.63 13.14 24.53
CA GLY A 385 31.45 14.33 24.76
C GLY A 385 30.74 15.66 24.47
N VAL A 386 29.43 15.67 24.20
CA VAL A 386 28.64 16.92 24.12
C VAL A 386 28.21 17.34 25.52
N ASP A 387 28.61 18.56 25.89
CA ASP A 387 28.19 19.29 27.09
C ASP A 387 26.69 19.10 27.40
N ALA A 388 26.39 18.64 28.62
CA ALA A 388 25.04 18.25 29.00
C ALA A 388 24.04 19.42 29.00
N GLU A 389 24.47 20.65 29.33
CA GLU A 389 23.58 21.82 29.33
C GLU A 389 23.21 22.20 27.88
N LYS A 390 24.20 22.33 27.00
CA LYS A 390 24.01 22.60 25.57
C LYS A 390 23.14 21.53 24.90
N GLY A 391 23.36 20.25 25.23
CA GLY A 391 22.55 19.14 24.72
C GLY A 391 21.08 19.26 25.17
N ALA A 392 20.85 19.44 26.47
CA ALA A 392 19.52 19.58 27.06
C ALA A 392 18.79 20.86 26.59
N GLU A 393 19.50 21.94 26.29
CA GLU A 393 18.94 23.13 25.66
C GLU A 393 18.59 22.89 24.19
N THR A 394 19.41 22.14 23.45
CA THR A 394 19.15 21.83 22.04
C THR A 394 17.89 20.98 21.87
N GLU A 395 17.72 19.92 22.68
CA GLU A 395 16.48 19.12 22.67
C GLU A 395 15.26 19.96 23.05
N PHE A 396 15.37 20.78 24.10
CA PHE A 396 14.27 21.64 24.51
C PHE A 396 13.92 22.70 23.45
N ALA A 397 14.90 23.21 22.71
CA ALA A 397 14.68 24.13 21.59
C ALA A 397 14.01 23.45 20.40
N VAL A 398 14.32 22.17 20.12
CA VAL A 398 13.64 21.34 19.10
C VAL A 398 12.20 21.00 19.52
N GLU A 399 11.97 20.68 20.79
CA GLU A 399 10.61 20.52 21.32
C GLU A 399 9.82 21.82 21.16
N CYS A 400 10.42 22.98 21.49
CA CYS A 400 9.80 24.29 21.36
C CYS A 400 9.58 24.80 19.92
N SER A 401 10.21 24.21 18.90
CA SER A 401 9.97 24.56 17.49
C SER A 401 8.92 23.64 16.83
N LEU A 402 8.82 22.39 17.28
CA LEU A 402 7.97 21.36 16.67
C LEU A 402 6.65 21.13 17.41
N CYS A 403 6.61 21.25 18.74
CA CYS A 403 5.38 21.09 19.52
C CYS A 403 4.35 22.17 19.19
N TYR A 404 3.07 21.80 19.24
CA TYR A 404 1.96 22.72 18.99
C TYR A 404 0.70 22.37 19.76
N ALA A 405 -0.20 23.33 19.92
CA ALA A 405 -1.50 23.09 20.53
C ALA A 405 -2.31 22.03 19.77
N ASN A 406 -2.78 21.01 20.50
CA ASN A 406 -3.96 20.25 20.11
C ASN A 406 -5.13 21.23 19.89
N PRO A 407 -5.62 21.41 18.65
CA PRO A 407 -6.56 22.47 18.35
C PRO A 407 -7.95 22.16 18.92
N TYR A 408 -8.23 20.93 19.35
CA TYR A 408 -9.42 20.58 20.14
C TYR A 408 -9.30 21.11 21.58
N MET A 409 -8.20 20.79 22.28
CA MET A 409 -8.01 21.20 23.67
C MET A 409 -7.76 22.69 23.83
N ALA A 410 -7.17 23.37 22.84
CA ALA A 410 -7.05 24.83 22.82
C ALA A 410 -8.40 25.56 22.88
N GLU A 411 -9.50 24.93 22.44
CA GLU A 411 -10.86 25.46 22.67
C GLU A 411 -11.38 25.16 24.07
N VAL A 412 -11.21 23.92 24.54
CA VAL A 412 -11.63 23.49 25.89
C VAL A 412 -10.95 24.34 26.96
N PHE A 413 -9.63 24.53 26.87
CA PHE A 413 -8.83 25.35 27.75
C PHE A 413 -9.32 26.81 27.80
N ARG A 414 -9.50 27.44 26.64
CA ARG A 414 -10.02 28.83 26.56
C ARG A 414 -11.42 28.96 27.18
N MET A 415 -12.29 27.97 26.98
CA MET A 415 -13.62 27.95 27.61
C MET A 415 -13.55 27.80 29.13
N MET A 416 -12.71 26.89 29.67
CA MET A 416 -12.55 26.73 31.12
C MET A 416 -11.94 27.97 31.76
N LYS A 417 -10.89 28.53 31.14
CA LYS A 417 -10.20 29.72 31.65
C LYS A 417 -11.10 30.96 31.61
N GLY A 418 -11.87 31.14 30.54
CA GLY A 418 -12.86 32.21 30.42
C GLY A 418 -14.04 32.11 31.38
N GLN A 419 -14.23 30.98 32.07
CA GLN A 419 -15.20 30.80 33.14
C GLN A 419 -14.58 30.92 34.55
N GLY A 420 -13.32 31.36 34.66
CA GLY A 420 -12.62 31.52 35.94
C GLY A 420 -12.37 30.21 36.68
N LYS A 421 -12.32 29.08 35.97
CA LYS A 421 -11.93 27.79 36.55
C LYS A 421 -10.44 27.80 36.88
N THR A 422 -10.07 27.16 37.99
CA THR A 422 -8.67 26.85 38.28
C THR A 422 -8.19 25.78 37.30
N ILE A 423 -7.05 26.00 36.64
CA ILE A 423 -6.51 25.06 35.66
C ILE A 423 -5.10 24.61 36.06
N ALA A 424 -4.91 23.30 36.13
CA ALA A 424 -3.63 22.66 36.41
C ALA A 424 -3.15 21.78 35.25
N ALA A 425 -1.86 21.84 34.93
CA ALA A 425 -1.20 20.84 34.08
C ALA A 425 -0.51 19.79 34.96
N VAL A 426 -0.57 18.50 34.59
CA VAL A 426 0.06 17.40 35.32
C VAL A 426 0.73 16.45 34.33
N SER A 427 2.04 16.26 34.41
CA SER A 427 2.80 15.51 33.39
C SER A 427 3.87 14.60 34.00
N ASP A 428 3.98 13.39 33.46
CA ASP A 428 5.10 12.48 33.74
C ASP A 428 6.21 12.79 32.72
N MET A 429 7.13 13.70 33.07
CA MET A 429 8.12 14.24 32.14
C MET A 429 9.43 14.63 32.84
N TYR A 430 10.53 14.59 32.11
CA TYR A 430 11.85 15.05 32.55
C TYR A 430 12.09 16.57 32.38
N LEU A 431 11.10 17.34 31.91
CA LEU A 431 11.18 18.79 31.71
C LEU A 431 10.62 19.54 32.93
N PRO A 432 11.44 20.20 33.77
CA PRO A 432 10.98 20.91 34.97
C PRO A 432 9.89 21.95 34.69
N GLU A 433 9.13 22.34 35.73
CA GLU A 433 8.01 23.30 35.66
C GLU A 433 8.34 24.55 34.82
N GLU A 434 9.53 25.13 34.96
CA GLU A 434 9.96 26.31 34.20
C GLU A 434 9.97 26.06 32.67
N LYS A 435 10.65 24.98 32.24
CA LYS A 435 10.71 24.57 30.83
C LYS A 435 9.32 24.17 30.32
N MET A 436 8.53 23.48 31.14
CA MET A 436 7.16 23.09 30.82
C MET A 436 6.23 24.30 30.62
N ARG A 437 6.35 25.32 31.48
CA ARG A 437 5.58 26.57 31.41
C ARG A 437 5.87 27.34 30.12
N LEU A 438 7.14 27.42 29.73
CA LEU A 438 7.55 28.06 28.48
C LEU A 438 7.05 27.29 27.23
N LEU A 439 7.10 25.96 27.26
CA LEU A 439 6.60 25.11 26.16
C LEU A 439 5.07 25.24 25.99
N LEU A 440 4.32 25.21 27.09
CA LEU A 440 2.86 25.42 27.11
C LEU A 440 2.49 26.82 26.59
N ALA A 441 3.20 27.87 27.03
CA ALA A 441 3.01 29.24 26.55
C ALA A 441 3.26 29.36 25.03
N ARG A 442 4.35 28.78 24.52
CA ARG A 442 4.64 28.73 23.07
C ARG A 442 3.55 28.00 22.28
N CYS A 443 2.93 26.98 22.87
CA CYS A 443 1.77 26.29 22.30
C CYS A 443 0.44 27.05 22.45
N GLY A 444 0.42 28.24 23.06
CA GLY A 444 -0.79 29.06 23.24
C GLY A 444 -1.62 28.70 24.49
N TYR A 445 -1.03 28.00 25.46
CA TYR A 445 -1.64 27.65 26.75
C TYR A 445 -1.06 28.48 27.91
N ASP A 446 -1.30 29.79 27.88
CA ASP A 446 -0.88 30.69 28.96
C ASP A 446 -1.77 30.59 30.20
N GLY A 447 -1.17 30.79 31.37
CA GLY A 447 -1.89 31.02 32.63
C GLY A 447 -2.56 29.79 33.24
N PHE A 448 -1.78 28.72 33.44
CA PHE A 448 -2.07 27.67 34.43
C PHE A 448 -1.77 28.16 35.84
N ASP A 449 -2.69 27.87 36.78
CA ASP A 449 -2.54 28.13 38.22
C ASP A 449 -1.53 27.17 38.89
N SER A 450 -1.28 26.01 38.27
CA SER A 450 -0.24 25.07 38.70
C SER A 450 0.21 24.20 37.54
N ILE A 451 1.50 23.88 37.52
CA ILE A 451 2.09 22.88 36.63
C ILE A 451 2.80 21.89 37.56
N LEU A 452 2.43 20.61 37.50
CA LEU A 452 2.99 19.55 38.33
C LEU A 452 3.72 18.57 37.40
N VAL A 453 5.05 18.50 37.49
CA VAL A 453 5.86 17.59 36.67
C VAL A 453 6.56 16.56 37.53
N SER A 454 6.61 15.31 37.07
CA SER A 454 7.12 14.19 37.87
C SER A 454 8.56 14.35 38.33
N CYS A 455 9.44 14.96 37.52
CA CYS A 455 10.83 15.23 37.90
C CYS A 455 10.98 16.24 39.05
N ASP A 456 10.08 17.22 39.17
CA ASP A 456 10.11 18.22 40.26
C ASP A 456 9.63 17.62 41.60
N TYR A 457 8.70 16.66 41.55
CA TYR A 457 8.04 16.08 42.73
C TYR A 457 8.47 14.63 43.04
N ASN A 458 9.43 14.05 42.29
CA ASN A 458 9.95 12.69 42.46
C ASN A 458 8.88 11.58 42.51
N CYS A 459 7.74 11.80 41.84
CA CYS A 459 6.63 10.86 41.74
C CYS A 459 5.79 11.11 40.48
N SER A 460 5.02 10.13 40.02
CA SER A 460 4.30 10.17 38.75
C SER A 460 2.77 10.09 38.88
N LYS A 461 2.04 10.43 37.82
CA LYS A 461 0.61 10.14 37.65
C LYS A 461 0.37 8.64 37.78
N ARG A 462 1.22 7.81 37.16
CA ARG A 462 1.07 6.33 37.13
C ARG A 462 1.08 5.67 38.51
N ASN A 463 1.90 6.14 39.45
CA ASN A 463 1.88 5.65 40.84
C ASN A 463 0.87 6.43 41.74
N GLY A 464 0.32 7.53 41.21
CA GLY A 464 -0.69 8.36 41.85
C GLY A 464 -0.15 9.51 42.70
N GLY A 465 1.17 9.67 42.82
CA GLY A 465 1.78 10.69 43.68
C GLY A 465 1.46 12.12 43.26
N LEU A 466 1.53 12.43 41.95
CA LEU A 466 1.16 13.76 41.45
C LEU A 466 -0.31 14.11 41.72
N TYR A 467 -1.20 13.11 41.78
CA TYR A 467 -2.61 13.32 42.13
C TYR A 467 -2.84 13.54 43.63
N ASP A 468 -2.02 12.94 44.50
CA ASP A 468 -2.05 13.27 45.93
C ASP A 468 -1.66 14.73 46.15
N ILE A 469 -0.60 15.18 45.48
CA ILE A 469 -0.12 16.58 45.52
C ILE A 469 -1.16 17.54 44.95
N LEU A 470 -1.79 17.19 43.82
CA LEU A 470 -2.87 17.98 43.22
C LEU A 470 -4.06 18.13 44.20
N LYS A 471 -4.47 17.05 44.87
CA LYS A 471 -5.55 17.08 45.87
C LYS A 471 -5.18 17.81 47.16
N GLN A 472 -3.92 17.75 47.57
CA GLN A 472 -3.43 18.53 48.71
C GLN A 472 -3.48 20.03 48.42
N ARG A 473 -3.13 20.43 47.18
CA ARG A 473 -3.21 21.83 46.72
C ARG A 473 -4.65 22.29 46.50
N TYR A 474 -5.53 21.39 46.06
CA TYR A 474 -6.91 21.69 45.68
C TYR A 474 -7.92 20.73 46.34
N PRO A 475 -8.51 21.09 47.49
CA PRO A 475 -9.52 20.27 48.17
C PRO A 475 -10.91 20.28 47.50
N GLN A 476 -11.10 21.10 46.44
CA GLN A 476 -12.36 21.26 45.71
C GLN A 476 -12.64 20.08 44.75
N ARG A 477 -13.71 20.16 43.94
CA ARG A 477 -14.01 19.11 42.95
C ARG A 477 -13.08 19.21 41.75
N ILE A 478 -12.22 18.20 41.59
CA ILE A 478 -11.28 18.08 40.47
C ILE A 478 -11.85 17.14 39.40
N VAL A 479 -11.68 17.50 38.13
CA VAL A 479 -11.72 16.57 36.99
C VAL A 479 -10.37 16.57 36.26
N HIS A 480 -9.85 15.39 35.90
CA HIS A 480 -8.64 15.24 35.10
C HIS A 480 -8.95 14.77 33.67
N VAL A 481 -8.28 15.36 32.68
CA VAL A 481 -8.40 15.03 31.25
C VAL A 481 -7.05 14.56 30.74
N GLY A 482 -6.99 13.38 30.13
CA GLY A 482 -5.74 12.83 29.60
C GLY A 482 -5.95 11.68 28.61
N ASP A 483 -4.87 11.30 27.93
CA ASP A 483 -4.86 10.34 26.83
C ASP A 483 -4.50 8.91 27.25
N ASN A 484 -3.86 8.75 28.41
CA ASN A 484 -3.35 7.46 28.84
C ASN A 484 -4.35 6.74 29.77
N PRO A 485 -4.90 5.57 29.38
CA PRO A 485 -5.87 4.86 30.22
C PRO A 485 -5.36 4.52 31.63
N VAL A 486 -4.05 4.27 31.78
CA VAL A 486 -3.46 3.80 33.05
C VAL A 486 -3.06 4.96 33.94
N SER A 487 -2.29 5.94 33.44
CA SER A 487 -1.85 7.08 34.27
C SER A 487 -2.93 8.13 34.47
N ASP A 488 -3.82 8.34 33.50
CA ASP A 488 -4.72 9.51 33.51
C ASP A 488 -6.13 9.14 33.94
N ILE A 489 -6.57 7.91 33.63
CA ILE A 489 -7.92 7.44 33.94
C ILE A 489 -7.93 6.54 35.18
N GLU A 490 -7.18 5.42 35.16
CA GLU A 490 -7.16 4.50 36.30
C GLU A 490 -6.51 5.09 37.55
N ALA A 491 -5.32 5.70 37.45
CA ALA A 491 -4.59 6.19 38.61
C ALA A 491 -5.29 7.40 39.26
N ALA A 492 -5.77 8.36 38.46
CA ALA A 492 -6.60 9.47 38.95
C ALA A 492 -7.89 8.97 39.62
N GLY A 493 -8.58 8.00 38.99
CA GLY A 493 -9.79 7.37 39.54
C GLY A 493 -9.54 6.67 40.88
N LYS A 494 -8.42 5.95 41.04
CA LYS A 494 -7.98 5.35 42.33
C LYS A 494 -7.79 6.40 43.43
N LYS A 495 -7.45 7.64 43.07
CA LYS A 495 -7.35 8.80 43.99
C LYS A 495 -8.67 9.55 44.19
N ARG A 496 -9.79 9.06 43.62
CA ARG A 496 -11.12 9.70 43.64
C ARG A 496 -11.16 11.08 42.96
N ILE A 497 -10.42 11.22 41.86
CA ILE A 497 -10.56 12.34 40.92
C ILE A 497 -11.45 11.85 39.78
N ASP A 498 -12.43 12.67 39.36
CA ASP A 498 -13.27 12.34 38.20
C ASP A 498 -12.44 12.48 36.92
N THR A 499 -12.69 11.66 35.90
CA THR A 499 -11.83 11.60 34.71
C THR A 499 -12.58 11.82 33.41
N ARG A 500 -11.88 12.28 32.38
CA ARG A 500 -12.34 12.37 30.98
C ARG A 500 -11.25 11.84 30.06
N TYR A 501 -11.54 10.72 29.40
CA TYR A 501 -10.61 10.12 28.46
C TYR A 501 -10.58 10.88 27.13
N TYR A 502 -9.39 11.27 26.70
CA TYR A 502 -9.13 11.84 25.39
C TYR A 502 -8.16 10.91 24.64
N GLN A 503 -8.67 9.90 23.92
CA GLN A 503 -7.83 8.95 23.17
C GLN A 503 -6.67 9.62 22.40
N ASN A 504 -5.47 9.06 22.46
CA ASN A 504 -4.32 9.51 21.68
C ASN A 504 -4.65 9.59 20.18
N VAL A 505 -4.27 10.69 19.50
CA VAL A 505 -4.59 10.89 18.08
C VAL A 505 -3.85 9.91 17.16
N ASN A 506 -2.63 9.51 17.53
CA ASN A 506 -1.82 8.58 16.75
C ASN A 506 -2.33 7.14 16.90
N GLU A 507 -2.74 6.71 18.09
CA GLU A 507 -3.41 5.42 18.29
C GLU A 507 -4.72 5.32 17.49
N ALA A 508 -5.52 6.39 17.50
CA ALA A 508 -6.78 6.43 16.76
C ALA A 508 -6.60 6.32 15.23
N GLY A 509 -5.54 6.94 14.69
CA GLY A 509 -5.26 6.97 13.26
C GLY A 509 -4.37 5.84 12.74
N ALA A 510 -3.60 5.17 13.59
CA ALA A 510 -2.69 4.08 13.20
C ALA A 510 -3.31 3.00 12.27
N PRO A 511 -4.57 2.54 12.47
CA PRO A 511 -5.19 1.54 11.59
C PRO A 511 -5.36 1.96 10.12
N PHE A 512 -5.35 3.27 9.85
CA PHE A 512 -5.71 3.89 8.57
C PHE A 512 -4.50 4.46 7.80
N ARG A 513 -3.27 4.19 8.24
CA ARG A 513 -2.04 4.71 7.61
C ARG A 513 -1.26 3.64 6.88
N ALA A 514 -0.57 4.08 5.83
CA ALA A 514 0.35 3.25 5.09
C ALA A 514 1.61 2.92 5.92
N GLY A 515 2.07 1.67 5.82
CA GLY A 515 3.37 1.20 6.31
C GLY A 515 4.51 1.58 5.36
N ASP A 516 5.64 0.88 5.41
CA ASP A 516 6.71 0.89 4.39
C ASP A 516 7.13 2.28 3.85
N MET A 517 7.48 3.20 4.76
CA MET A 517 8.03 4.52 4.42
C MET A 517 9.34 4.74 5.16
N SER A 518 10.18 5.66 4.67
CA SER A 518 11.35 6.14 5.43
C SER A 518 10.93 6.68 6.81
N ARG A 519 11.81 6.52 7.81
CA ARG A 519 11.47 6.75 9.23
C ARG A 519 10.92 8.16 9.48
N LEU A 520 11.66 9.20 9.09
CA LEU A 520 11.25 10.59 9.25
C LEU A 520 10.00 10.95 8.44
N ALA A 521 10.02 10.75 7.11
CA ALA A 521 8.91 11.17 6.25
C ALA A 521 7.61 10.42 6.60
N GLY A 522 7.70 9.12 6.89
CA GLY A 522 6.57 8.31 7.33
C GLY A 522 6.06 8.68 8.72
N SER A 523 6.93 9.01 9.68
CA SER A 523 6.49 9.45 11.01
C SER A 523 5.85 10.83 10.96
N ALA A 524 6.43 11.77 10.20
CA ALA A 524 5.93 13.12 9.98
C ALA A 524 4.55 13.13 9.29
N TYR A 525 4.43 12.39 8.19
CA TYR A 525 3.17 12.17 7.48
C TYR A 525 2.07 11.65 8.41
N ARG A 526 2.36 10.58 9.17
CA ARG A 526 1.38 9.96 10.07
C ARG A 526 0.98 10.91 11.19
N GLY A 527 1.93 11.57 11.86
CA GLY A 527 1.66 12.51 12.96
C GLY A 527 0.73 13.66 12.54
N ILE A 528 1.06 14.34 11.44
CA ILE A 528 0.27 15.47 10.91
C ILE A 528 -1.14 15.03 10.49
N VAL A 529 -1.26 13.92 9.74
CA VAL A 529 -2.58 13.42 9.32
C VAL A 529 -3.41 12.96 10.52
N ASN A 530 -2.80 12.25 11.47
CA ASN A 530 -3.51 11.75 12.64
C ASN A 530 -4.03 12.91 13.52
N ALA A 531 -3.21 13.94 13.75
CA ALA A 531 -3.62 15.13 14.47
C ALA A 531 -4.78 15.87 13.78
N ARG A 532 -4.72 16.04 12.45
CA ARG A 532 -5.76 16.74 11.67
C ARG A 532 -7.10 16.00 11.72
N LEU A 533 -7.10 14.67 11.57
CA LEU A 533 -8.32 13.86 11.47
C LEU A 533 -8.88 13.40 12.83
N HIS A 534 -8.03 13.01 13.79
CA HIS A 534 -8.47 12.41 15.04
C HIS A 534 -8.49 13.33 16.25
N SER A 535 -8.08 14.60 16.13
CA SER A 535 -8.30 15.58 17.22
C SER A 535 -9.78 15.79 17.57
N GLY A 536 -10.70 15.51 16.63
CA GLY A 536 -12.14 15.66 16.82
C GLY A 536 -12.62 17.11 16.84
N ARG A 537 -11.79 18.07 16.41
CA ARG A 537 -12.17 19.48 16.27
C ARG A 537 -13.12 19.71 15.11
N TYR A 538 -12.87 19.04 13.99
CA TYR A 538 -13.63 19.16 12.75
C TYR A 538 -13.92 17.77 12.16
N HIS A 539 -15.01 17.67 11.41
CA HIS A 539 -15.29 16.53 10.53
C HIS A 539 -15.14 17.00 9.09
N TYR A 540 -14.52 16.17 8.25
CA TYR A 540 -14.27 16.49 6.84
C TYR A 540 -15.12 15.63 5.90
N SER A 541 -15.11 15.96 4.61
CA SER A 541 -15.65 15.06 3.59
C SER A 541 -14.62 14.00 3.19
N PRO A 542 -15.05 12.82 2.70
CA PRO A 542 -14.15 11.81 2.14
C PRO A 542 -13.23 12.35 1.02
N TYR A 543 -13.69 13.34 0.25
CA TYR A 543 -12.91 13.97 -0.82
C TYR A 543 -11.83 14.91 -0.28
N TYR A 544 -12.13 15.69 0.76
CA TYR A 544 -11.11 16.48 1.45
C TYR A 544 -10.05 15.58 2.10
N GLU A 545 -10.46 14.48 2.72
CA GLU A 545 -9.51 13.53 3.30
C GLU A 545 -8.65 12.87 2.24
N VAL A 546 -9.17 12.54 1.05
CA VAL A 546 -8.34 12.08 -0.07
C VAL A 546 -7.28 13.13 -0.45
N GLY A 547 -7.68 14.40 -0.48
CA GLY A 547 -6.77 15.53 -0.66
C GLY A 547 -5.67 15.59 0.40
N PHE A 548 -6.04 15.54 1.68
CA PHE A 548 -5.13 15.74 2.81
C PHE A 548 -4.22 14.53 3.08
N VAL A 549 -4.73 13.30 2.88
CA VAL A 549 -4.04 12.04 3.20
C VAL A 549 -3.20 11.54 2.03
N TYR A 550 -3.66 11.65 0.78
CA TYR A 550 -2.97 11.06 -0.37
C TYR A 550 -2.39 12.12 -1.30
N THR A 551 -3.22 13.06 -1.78
CA THR A 551 -2.79 14.03 -2.80
C THR A 551 -1.74 15.00 -2.25
N GLY A 552 -1.95 15.59 -1.08
CA GLY A 552 -1.09 16.65 -0.53
C GLY A 552 0.37 16.22 -0.32
N PHE A 553 0.59 15.05 0.27
CA PHE A 553 1.93 14.51 0.52
C PHE A 553 2.69 14.22 -0.78
N TYR A 554 2.02 13.61 -1.75
CA TYR A 554 2.56 13.36 -3.07
C TYR A 554 2.89 14.68 -3.82
N VAL A 555 1.93 15.60 -3.89
CA VAL A 555 2.08 16.83 -4.69
C VAL A 555 3.14 17.75 -4.08
N MET A 556 3.22 17.87 -2.76
CA MET A 556 4.30 18.60 -2.10
C MET A 556 5.67 18.03 -2.47
N GLY A 557 5.88 16.73 -2.31
CA GLY A 557 7.15 16.08 -2.63
C GLY A 557 7.55 16.27 -4.09
N PHE A 558 6.57 16.25 -5.01
CA PHE A 558 6.79 16.54 -6.42
C PHE A 558 7.14 18.01 -6.67
N CYS A 559 6.45 18.97 -6.04
CA CYS A 559 6.72 20.40 -6.17
C CYS A 559 8.09 20.78 -5.62
N GLN A 560 8.47 20.25 -4.46
CA GLN A 560 9.81 20.39 -3.89
C GLN A 560 10.89 19.77 -4.79
N TRP A 561 10.62 18.64 -5.44
CA TRP A 561 11.53 18.06 -6.42
C TRP A 561 11.68 18.91 -7.69
N ILE A 562 10.59 19.51 -8.19
CA ILE A 562 10.64 20.50 -9.29
C ILE A 562 11.47 21.71 -8.87
N TRP A 563 11.26 22.23 -7.66
CA TRP A 563 11.99 23.40 -7.14
C TRP A 563 13.51 23.15 -7.07
N ARG A 564 13.94 22.05 -6.45
CA ARG A 564 15.38 21.70 -6.42
C ARG A 564 15.97 21.51 -7.82
N TYR A 565 15.21 20.95 -8.75
CA TYR A 565 15.64 20.85 -10.15
C TYR A 565 15.72 22.23 -10.83
N ALA A 566 14.81 23.15 -10.52
CA ALA A 566 14.80 24.50 -11.05
C ALA A 566 16.03 25.29 -10.57
N GLU A 567 16.35 25.20 -9.28
CA GLU A 567 17.55 25.79 -8.67
C GLU A 567 18.85 25.19 -9.25
N GLU A 568 18.97 23.85 -9.33
CA GLU A 568 20.14 23.16 -9.89
C GLU A 568 20.44 23.56 -11.35
N ARG A 569 19.39 23.89 -12.12
CA ARG A 569 19.50 24.22 -13.56
C ARG A 569 19.39 25.70 -13.89
N HIS A 570 19.13 26.53 -12.88
CA HIS A 570 18.85 27.96 -13.03
C HIS A 570 17.75 28.18 -14.08
N LEU A 571 16.55 27.66 -13.81
CA LEU A 571 15.38 27.86 -14.66
C LEU A 571 14.71 29.19 -14.34
N ASP A 572 14.21 29.87 -15.37
CA ASP A 572 13.52 31.16 -15.24
C ASP A 572 12.00 30.99 -15.01
N LYS A 573 11.42 29.84 -15.39
CA LYS A 573 9.96 29.63 -15.43
C LYS A 573 9.54 28.16 -15.41
N ILE A 574 8.40 27.85 -14.80
CA ILE A 574 7.79 26.51 -14.80
C ILE A 574 6.42 26.54 -15.50
N LEU A 575 6.24 25.70 -16.52
CA LEU A 575 5.02 25.58 -17.33
C LEU A 575 4.26 24.30 -16.93
N PHE A 576 3.15 24.45 -16.21
CA PHE A 576 2.31 23.34 -15.78
C PHE A 576 1.24 23.03 -16.84
N LEU A 577 1.30 21.84 -17.44
CA LEU A 577 0.35 21.45 -18.48
C LEU A 577 -1.01 21.06 -17.89
N ALA A 578 -2.08 21.48 -18.58
CA ALA A 578 -3.43 21.01 -18.28
C ALA A 578 -3.57 19.49 -18.53
N ARG A 579 -4.40 18.77 -17.76
CA ARG A 579 -5.33 19.29 -16.73
C ARG A 579 -4.72 19.26 -15.34
N GLU A 580 -4.00 18.20 -15.06
CA GLU A 580 -3.47 17.79 -13.76
C GLU A 580 -2.46 18.79 -13.18
N GLY A 581 -1.82 19.61 -14.02
CA GLY A 581 -0.98 20.71 -13.59
C GLY A 581 -1.69 21.82 -12.79
N ASP A 582 -3.02 21.81 -12.70
CA ASP A 582 -3.79 22.80 -11.93
C ASP A 582 -3.47 22.72 -10.42
N ILE A 583 -3.50 21.53 -9.84
CA ILE A 583 -3.13 21.36 -8.42
C ILE A 583 -1.62 21.52 -8.21
N TYR A 584 -0.79 21.17 -9.21
CA TYR A 584 0.66 21.32 -9.09
C TYR A 584 1.07 22.78 -9.10
N GLN A 585 0.52 23.62 -10.00
CA GLN A 585 0.78 25.05 -9.97
C GLN A 585 0.31 25.66 -8.65
N LYS A 586 -0.89 25.31 -8.17
CA LYS A 586 -1.43 25.81 -6.90
C LYS A 586 -0.54 25.48 -5.70
N VAL A 587 -0.06 24.24 -5.58
CA VAL A 587 0.86 23.85 -4.51
C VAL A 587 2.24 24.46 -4.70
N PHE A 588 2.76 24.49 -5.94
CA PHE A 588 4.07 25.06 -6.24
C PHE A 588 4.12 26.57 -5.94
N GLN A 589 3.06 27.32 -6.24
CA GLN A 589 2.94 28.74 -5.91
C GLN A 589 2.75 29.00 -4.40
N GLU A 590 2.11 28.09 -3.67
CA GLU A 590 2.04 28.16 -2.20
C GLU A 590 3.42 27.92 -1.57
N MET A 591 4.21 26.98 -2.13
CA MET A 591 5.52 26.59 -1.60
C MET A 591 6.66 27.53 -2.02
N HIS A 592 6.66 27.99 -3.27
CA HIS A 592 7.74 28.73 -3.94
C HIS A 592 7.17 29.89 -4.78
N PRO A 593 6.49 30.87 -4.15
CA PRO A 593 5.87 32.00 -4.86
C PRO A 593 6.86 32.88 -5.64
N GLU A 594 8.15 32.79 -5.34
CA GLU A 594 9.26 33.48 -6.00
C GLU A 594 9.55 32.97 -7.43
N MET A 595 9.17 31.74 -7.76
CA MET A 595 9.47 31.11 -9.05
C MET A 595 8.31 31.32 -10.04
N PRO A 596 8.52 32.05 -11.16
CA PRO A 596 7.47 32.29 -12.16
C PRO A 596 6.88 30.98 -12.68
N SER A 597 5.56 30.85 -12.60
CA SER A 597 4.86 29.62 -12.99
C SER A 597 3.57 29.90 -13.73
N GLU A 598 3.33 29.15 -14.80
CA GLU A 598 2.24 29.39 -15.75
C GLU A 598 1.41 28.13 -16.02
N TYR A 599 0.08 28.29 -16.06
CA TYR A 599 -0.83 27.21 -16.48
C TYR A 599 -0.97 27.22 -17.99
N VAL A 600 -0.66 26.08 -18.62
CA VAL A 600 -0.70 25.91 -20.06
C VAL A 600 -1.82 24.96 -20.43
N LEU A 601 -2.94 25.53 -20.92
CA LEU A 601 -3.98 24.77 -21.63
C LEU A 601 -3.36 23.91 -22.74
N TRP A 602 -3.45 22.60 -22.55
CA TRP A 602 -2.81 21.59 -23.39
C TRP A 602 -3.70 20.36 -23.43
N SER A 603 -3.83 19.74 -24.61
CA SER A 603 -4.55 18.46 -24.72
C SER A 603 -4.16 17.71 -26.00
N ARG A 604 -4.52 16.42 -26.05
CA ARG A 604 -4.08 15.48 -27.08
C ARG A 604 -4.44 15.89 -28.51
N ILE A 605 -5.55 16.61 -28.71
CA ILE A 605 -6.04 16.98 -30.05
C ILE A 605 -5.25 18.14 -30.67
N PRO A 606 -5.16 19.35 -30.06
CA PRO A 606 -4.30 20.42 -30.54
C PRO A 606 -2.85 19.96 -30.74
N VAL A 607 -2.32 19.20 -29.77
CA VAL A 607 -1.00 18.57 -29.82
C VAL A 607 -0.78 17.79 -31.11
N VAL A 608 -1.73 16.92 -31.47
CA VAL A 608 -1.64 16.09 -32.68
C VAL A 608 -1.66 16.94 -33.96
N LYS A 609 -2.39 18.06 -33.99
CA LYS A 609 -2.38 18.97 -35.15
C LYS A 609 -1.04 19.67 -35.34
N THR A 610 -0.29 19.93 -34.27
CA THR A 610 1.04 20.58 -34.38
C THR A 610 2.14 19.70 -35.01
N ILE A 611 1.97 18.37 -35.05
CA ILE A 611 3.03 17.46 -35.51
C ILE A 611 2.81 16.91 -36.94
N VAL A 612 1.69 17.25 -37.60
CA VAL A 612 1.30 16.64 -38.89
C VAL A 612 2.31 16.84 -40.02
N GLY A 613 3.07 17.96 -40.01
CA GLY A 613 4.14 18.21 -40.97
C GLY A 613 5.39 17.32 -40.78
N LYS A 614 5.66 16.91 -39.53
CA LYS A 614 6.85 16.11 -39.17
C LYS A 614 6.57 14.60 -39.14
N ASN A 615 5.43 14.20 -38.57
CA ASN A 615 5.12 12.80 -38.32
C ASN A 615 3.62 12.52 -38.40
N ARG A 616 3.22 11.68 -39.35
CA ARG A 616 1.81 11.26 -39.54
C ARG A 616 1.31 10.33 -38.44
N HIS A 617 2.21 9.57 -37.79
CA HIS A 617 1.83 8.47 -36.91
C HIS A 617 0.99 8.89 -35.69
N PRO A 618 1.32 9.95 -34.92
CA PRO A 618 0.50 10.38 -33.79
C PRO A 618 -0.94 10.71 -34.17
N TYR A 619 -1.15 11.38 -35.31
CA TYR A 619 -2.49 11.69 -35.83
C TYR A 619 -3.26 10.43 -36.21
N LEU A 620 -2.65 9.56 -37.03
CA LEU A 620 -3.28 8.31 -37.48
C LEU A 620 -3.57 7.37 -36.31
N LEU A 621 -2.75 7.38 -35.27
CA LEU A 621 -2.96 6.59 -34.04
C LEU A 621 -4.12 7.18 -33.21
N GLN A 622 -4.08 8.47 -32.90
CA GLN A 622 -4.99 9.07 -31.91
C GLN A 622 -6.35 9.46 -32.50
N ILE A 623 -6.39 9.95 -33.73
CA ILE A 623 -7.61 10.44 -34.39
C ILE A 623 -8.34 9.34 -35.15
N ILE A 624 -7.60 8.40 -35.76
CA ILE A 624 -8.18 7.32 -36.57
C ILE A 624 -8.20 6.00 -35.79
N HIS A 625 -7.05 5.41 -35.45
CA HIS A 625 -6.99 4.07 -34.87
C HIS A 625 -7.68 3.95 -33.50
N HIS A 626 -7.39 4.86 -32.56
CA HIS A 626 -8.06 4.86 -31.25
C HIS A 626 -9.57 5.08 -31.38
N LYS A 627 -10.04 5.91 -32.33
CA LYS A 627 -11.47 6.15 -32.57
C LYS A 627 -12.17 5.00 -33.28
N ALA A 628 -11.49 4.27 -34.16
CA ALA A 628 -11.98 3.02 -34.74
C ALA A 628 -12.15 1.94 -33.66
N ASN A 629 -11.26 1.91 -32.67
CA ASN A 629 -11.26 0.92 -31.58
C ASN A 629 -11.99 1.39 -30.30
N ALA A 630 -12.48 2.63 -30.26
CA ALA A 630 -13.28 3.18 -29.17
C ALA A 630 -14.55 2.35 -28.90
N LEU A 631 -15.05 2.36 -27.67
CA LEU A 631 -16.29 1.67 -27.32
C LEU A 631 -17.50 2.32 -28.03
N TYR A 632 -17.52 3.65 -28.06
CA TYR A 632 -18.54 4.45 -28.75
C TYR A 632 -17.98 4.96 -30.08
N LYS A 633 -18.54 4.48 -31.18
CA LYS A 633 -18.04 4.82 -32.51
C LYS A 633 -18.47 6.24 -32.90
N SER A 634 -17.55 6.99 -33.49
CA SER A 634 -17.85 8.31 -34.06
C SER A 634 -18.30 8.16 -35.51
N LYS A 635 -19.28 8.96 -35.96
CA LYS A 635 -19.61 9.06 -37.39
C LYS A 635 -18.43 9.69 -38.15
N VAL A 636 -18.03 9.13 -39.29
CA VAL A 636 -16.81 9.56 -40.01
C VAL A 636 -16.89 11.03 -40.42
N GLY A 637 -18.04 11.51 -40.91
CA GLY A 637 -18.22 12.91 -41.29
C GLY A 637 -18.07 13.89 -40.11
N ILE A 638 -18.68 13.54 -38.96
CA ILE A 638 -18.62 14.37 -37.74
C ILE A 638 -17.20 14.37 -37.16
N LEU A 639 -16.49 13.24 -37.22
CA LEU A 639 -15.10 13.15 -36.81
C LEU A 639 -14.22 14.10 -37.65
N PHE A 640 -14.40 14.12 -38.97
CA PHE A 640 -13.63 14.98 -39.88
C PHE A 640 -13.90 16.47 -39.61
N GLU A 641 -15.16 16.86 -39.44
CA GLU A 641 -15.55 18.24 -39.07
C GLU A 641 -14.89 18.68 -37.76
N ARG A 642 -15.03 17.88 -36.69
CA ARG A 642 -14.53 18.23 -35.36
C ARG A 642 -13.01 18.23 -35.25
N THR A 643 -12.33 17.41 -36.06
CA THR A 643 -10.87 17.39 -36.13
C THR A 643 -10.30 18.48 -37.05
N GLY A 644 -11.16 19.27 -37.70
CA GLY A 644 -10.77 20.40 -38.56
C GLY A 644 -10.49 20.03 -40.02
N ILE A 645 -10.60 18.76 -40.40
CA ILE A 645 -10.36 18.26 -41.77
C ILE A 645 -11.67 18.05 -42.55
N GLY A 646 -12.72 18.81 -42.21
CA GLY A 646 -14.07 18.67 -42.78
C GLY A 646 -14.13 18.81 -44.31
N GLU A 647 -13.21 19.56 -44.92
CA GLU A 647 -13.13 19.72 -46.37
C GLU A 647 -12.85 18.40 -47.12
N LEU A 648 -12.13 17.47 -46.49
CA LEU A 648 -11.80 16.16 -47.09
C LEU A 648 -13.04 15.26 -47.24
N LYS A 649 -14.21 15.65 -46.69
CA LYS A 649 -15.50 14.99 -46.96
C LYS A 649 -15.83 14.93 -48.46
N LYS A 650 -15.30 15.86 -49.27
CA LYS A 650 -15.46 15.85 -50.74
C LYS A 650 -14.99 14.55 -51.41
N TYR A 651 -14.00 13.86 -50.81
CA TYR A 651 -13.46 12.60 -51.31
C TYR A 651 -14.19 11.34 -50.81
N PHE A 652 -15.23 11.46 -49.96
CA PHE A 652 -15.88 10.27 -49.39
C PHE A 652 -16.46 9.34 -50.46
N GLY A 653 -16.97 9.88 -51.58
CA GLY A 653 -17.48 9.09 -52.70
C GLY A 653 -16.41 8.18 -53.33
N ASP A 654 -15.22 8.70 -53.59
CA ASP A 654 -14.10 7.98 -54.24
C ASP A 654 -13.64 6.77 -53.43
N TYR A 655 -13.69 6.90 -52.10
CA TYR A 655 -13.32 5.85 -51.14
C TYR A 655 -14.49 4.97 -50.71
N ARG A 656 -15.71 5.23 -51.22
CA ARG A 656 -16.97 4.56 -50.86
C ARG A 656 -17.34 4.69 -49.37
N ILE A 657 -16.97 5.81 -48.78
CA ILE A 657 -17.31 6.20 -47.40
C ILE A 657 -18.65 6.96 -47.41
N ARG A 658 -19.47 6.80 -46.37
CA ARG A 658 -20.67 7.63 -46.10
C ARG A 658 -20.46 8.44 -44.84
N ALA A 659 -20.85 9.72 -44.84
CA ALA A 659 -20.60 10.62 -43.71
C ALA A 659 -21.29 10.17 -42.41
N GLU A 660 -22.41 9.46 -42.55
CA GLU A 660 -23.26 8.93 -41.48
C GLU A 660 -22.76 7.58 -40.95
N GLU A 661 -21.82 6.92 -41.62
CA GLU A 661 -21.27 5.65 -41.16
C GLU A 661 -20.36 5.84 -39.94
N TYR A 662 -20.29 4.82 -39.10
CA TYR A 662 -19.44 4.81 -37.93
C TYR A 662 -18.03 4.36 -38.30
N LEU A 663 -17.01 5.02 -37.75
CA LEU A 663 -15.62 4.54 -37.82
C LEU A 663 -15.48 3.27 -36.95
N THR A 664 -15.12 2.15 -37.57
CA THR A 664 -14.91 0.84 -36.92
C THR A 664 -13.56 0.25 -37.35
N PRO A 665 -13.08 -0.85 -36.73
CA PRO A 665 -11.85 -1.51 -37.18
C PRO A 665 -11.93 -2.02 -38.63
N ASP A 666 -13.13 -2.28 -39.13
CA ASP A 666 -13.37 -2.80 -40.49
C ASP A 666 -13.14 -1.74 -41.58
N ASN A 667 -13.61 -0.50 -41.35
CA ASN A 667 -13.42 0.62 -42.29
C ASN A 667 -12.20 1.50 -41.95
N GLU A 668 -11.54 1.31 -40.80
CA GLU A 668 -10.32 2.05 -40.39
C GLU A 668 -9.31 2.13 -41.54
N ARG A 669 -9.05 1.00 -42.24
CA ARG A 669 -8.04 0.95 -43.31
C ARG A 669 -8.37 1.86 -44.49
N ILE A 670 -9.64 2.05 -44.81
CA ILE A 670 -10.09 2.88 -45.94
C ILE A 670 -10.04 4.36 -45.55
N VAL A 671 -10.55 4.71 -44.36
CA VAL A 671 -10.48 6.08 -43.81
C VAL A 671 -9.01 6.52 -43.64
N ARG A 672 -8.16 5.64 -43.10
CA ARG A 672 -6.72 5.86 -42.97
C ARG A 672 -6.05 6.10 -44.32
N ARG A 673 -6.46 5.39 -45.37
CA ARG A 673 -5.92 5.56 -46.73
C ARG A 673 -6.26 6.95 -47.28
N LEU A 674 -7.53 7.37 -47.19
CA LEU A 674 -7.98 8.71 -47.59
C LEU A 674 -7.14 9.80 -46.92
N VAL A 675 -6.98 9.73 -45.60
CA VAL A 675 -6.18 10.71 -44.84
C VAL A 675 -4.71 10.71 -45.28
N ILE A 676 -4.12 9.56 -45.64
CA ILE A 676 -2.72 9.44 -46.08
C ILE A 676 -2.48 9.97 -47.50
N GLU A 677 -3.41 9.70 -48.42
CA GLU A 677 -3.32 10.12 -49.82
C GLU A 677 -3.57 11.65 -49.95
N HIS A 678 -4.45 12.21 -49.12
CA HIS A 678 -4.74 13.65 -49.06
C HIS A 678 -3.98 14.38 -47.93
N TRP A 679 -2.79 13.90 -47.55
CA TRP A 679 -2.09 14.40 -46.37
C TRP A 679 -1.65 15.87 -46.45
N GLU A 680 -1.37 16.40 -47.64
CA GLU A 680 -1.04 17.83 -47.80
C GLU A 680 -2.22 18.74 -47.48
N GLU A 681 -3.45 18.30 -47.82
CA GLU A 681 -4.68 18.99 -47.42
C GLU A 681 -4.91 18.89 -45.91
N VAL A 682 -4.63 17.74 -45.29
CA VAL A 682 -4.66 17.58 -43.81
C VAL A 682 -3.72 18.56 -43.12
N CYS A 683 -2.46 18.66 -43.60
CA CYS A 683 -1.52 19.67 -43.11
C CYS A 683 -2.06 21.09 -43.32
N GLY A 684 -2.67 21.35 -44.48
CA GLY A 684 -3.26 22.64 -44.81
C GLY A 684 -4.37 23.07 -43.86
N CYS A 685 -5.28 22.15 -43.51
CA CYS A 685 -6.35 22.36 -42.52
C CYS A 685 -5.82 22.66 -41.11
N CYS A 686 -4.64 22.14 -40.75
CA CYS A 686 -4.05 22.34 -39.42
C CYS A 686 -3.24 23.65 -39.26
N ARG A 687 -3.00 24.42 -40.32
CA ARG A 687 -2.13 25.63 -40.25
C ARG A 687 -2.64 26.69 -39.28
N GLN A 688 -3.92 27.04 -39.34
CA GLN A 688 -4.49 28.06 -38.46
C GLN A 688 -4.39 27.65 -36.97
N ASP A 689 -4.63 26.37 -36.66
CA ASP A 689 -4.44 25.84 -35.30
C ASP A 689 -2.96 25.88 -34.87
N GLN A 690 -2.02 25.64 -35.79
CA GLN A 690 -0.58 25.73 -35.52
C GLN A 690 -0.15 27.16 -35.19
N ASP A 691 -0.67 28.15 -35.92
CA ASP A 691 -0.38 29.57 -35.68
C ASP A 691 -0.92 30.03 -34.31
N TYR A 692 -2.17 29.69 -33.97
CA TYR A 692 -2.73 30.00 -32.64
C TYR A 692 -1.98 29.30 -31.50
N ILE A 693 -1.56 28.04 -31.67
CA ILE A 693 -0.75 27.34 -30.67
C ILE A 693 0.64 27.98 -30.55
N ARG A 694 1.23 28.45 -31.65
CA ARG A 694 2.51 29.17 -31.65
C ARG A 694 2.43 30.46 -30.85
N GLU A 695 1.48 31.33 -31.16
CA GLU A 695 1.27 32.59 -30.44
C GLU A 695 0.99 32.36 -28.96
N TYR A 696 0.11 31.40 -28.66
CA TYR A 696 -0.24 31.04 -27.29
C TYR A 696 0.95 30.51 -26.47
N LEU A 697 1.73 29.58 -27.04
CA LEU A 697 2.86 28.95 -26.35
C LEU A 697 4.02 29.94 -26.19
N LEU A 698 4.34 30.73 -27.21
CA LEU A 698 5.37 31.77 -27.12
C LEU A 698 5.00 32.82 -26.07
N ARG A 699 3.72 33.21 -25.96
CA ARG A 699 3.25 34.11 -24.88
C ARG A 699 3.40 33.49 -23.49
N LYS A 700 3.21 32.18 -23.34
CA LYS A 700 3.36 31.47 -22.05
C LYS A 700 4.84 31.28 -21.65
N ILE A 701 5.73 31.05 -22.60
CA ILE A 701 7.18 31.06 -22.38
C ILE A 701 7.63 32.48 -22.03
N GLY A 702 7.20 33.47 -22.80
CA GLY A 702 7.56 34.88 -22.66
C GLY A 702 9.05 35.10 -22.93
N ASP A 703 9.72 35.70 -21.95
CA ASP A 703 11.12 36.10 -21.92
C ASP A 703 12.08 35.04 -21.33
N ALA A 704 11.55 33.90 -20.87
CA ALA A 704 12.34 32.82 -20.29
C ALA A 704 13.36 32.26 -21.29
N ARG A 705 14.60 32.06 -20.85
CA ARG A 705 15.69 31.42 -21.59
C ARG A 705 15.83 29.94 -21.21
N ARG A 706 15.38 29.57 -20.01
CA ARG A 706 15.26 28.20 -19.53
C ARG A 706 13.94 28.00 -18.83
N ALA A 707 13.16 27.02 -19.26
CA ALA A 707 11.89 26.69 -18.62
C ALA A 707 11.72 25.18 -18.43
N ALA A 708 11.06 24.77 -17.35
CA ALA A 708 10.54 23.41 -17.23
C ALA A 708 9.13 23.33 -17.80
N VAL A 709 8.78 22.17 -18.36
CA VAL A 709 7.40 21.81 -18.70
C VAL A 709 7.04 20.57 -17.89
N VAL A 710 5.95 20.67 -17.12
CA VAL A 710 5.54 19.70 -16.10
C VAL A 710 4.22 19.05 -16.51
N ASP A 711 4.17 17.71 -16.42
CA ASP A 711 2.97 16.90 -16.69
C ASP A 711 2.92 15.68 -15.75
N VAL A 712 1.74 15.09 -15.55
CA VAL A 712 1.61 13.68 -15.07
C VAL A 712 1.96 12.71 -16.19
N GLY A 713 1.69 13.12 -17.42
CA GLY A 713 1.71 12.39 -18.68
C GLY A 713 2.65 11.21 -18.73
N TRP A 714 2.10 10.03 -18.46
CA TRP A 714 2.79 8.76 -18.28
C TRP A 714 3.76 8.31 -19.39
N SER A 715 3.76 8.96 -20.55
CA SER A 715 4.62 8.62 -21.69
C SER A 715 5.39 9.81 -22.27
N GLY A 716 5.49 10.94 -21.55
CA GLY A 716 6.33 12.11 -21.93
C GLY A 716 5.98 12.86 -23.22
N ASN A 717 5.05 12.34 -24.04
CA ASN A 717 4.74 12.89 -25.37
C ASN A 717 4.36 14.38 -25.35
N ASN A 718 3.62 14.83 -24.34
CA ASN A 718 3.18 16.21 -24.24
C ASN A 718 4.36 17.17 -23.99
N VAL A 719 5.16 16.91 -22.94
CA VAL A 719 6.31 17.74 -22.58
C VAL A 719 7.36 17.76 -23.69
N LEU A 720 7.59 16.62 -24.36
CA LEU A 720 8.49 16.52 -25.50
C LEU A 720 7.96 17.23 -26.76
N GLN A 721 6.64 17.28 -26.97
CA GLN A 721 6.05 18.08 -28.04
C GLN A 721 6.26 19.57 -27.77
N VAL A 722 6.05 20.03 -26.53
CA VAL A 722 6.34 21.43 -26.14
C VAL A 722 7.82 21.76 -26.37
N LYS A 723 8.75 20.89 -25.94
CA LYS A 723 10.19 21.02 -26.21
C LYS A 723 10.48 21.14 -27.71
N TYR A 724 9.94 20.23 -28.52
CA TYR A 724 10.11 20.27 -29.98
C TYR A 724 9.63 21.60 -30.57
N LEU A 725 8.42 22.02 -30.22
CA LEU A 725 7.81 23.24 -30.77
C LEU A 725 8.59 24.48 -30.35
N ALA A 726 8.93 24.63 -29.07
CA ALA A 726 9.65 25.78 -28.55
C ALA A 726 11.09 25.89 -29.10
N GLU A 727 11.83 24.78 -29.15
CA GLU A 727 13.26 24.79 -29.50
C GLU A 727 13.51 24.70 -31.01
N GLN A 728 12.77 23.85 -31.73
CA GLN A 728 13.07 23.48 -33.12
C GLN A 728 12.14 24.14 -34.13
N GLU A 729 10.83 24.12 -33.88
CA GLU A 729 9.82 24.65 -34.82
C GLU A 729 9.71 26.17 -34.74
N TYR A 730 9.58 26.72 -33.53
CA TYR A 730 9.34 28.14 -33.29
C TYR A 730 10.62 28.92 -32.98
N GLN A 731 11.72 28.21 -32.67
CA GLN A 731 13.04 28.77 -32.38
C GLN A 731 13.01 29.89 -31.32
N SER A 732 12.27 29.65 -30.23
CA SER A 732 11.99 30.63 -29.18
C SER A 732 13.22 31.18 -28.44
N GLY A 733 14.37 30.51 -28.55
CA GLY A 733 15.57 30.80 -27.75
C GLY A 733 15.50 30.25 -26.31
N CYS A 734 14.38 29.62 -25.91
CA CYS A 734 14.23 28.98 -24.61
C CYS A 734 14.64 27.50 -24.65
N GLU A 735 15.54 27.09 -23.77
CA GLU A 735 15.82 25.68 -23.45
C GLU A 735 14.68 25.11 -22.60
N ILE A 736 14.12 23.96 -23.02
CA ILE A 736 12.98 23.32 -22.36
C ILE A 736 13.39 22.02 -21.66
N HIS A 737 13.11 21.94 -20.35
CA HIS A 737 13.34 20.79 -19.51
C HIS A 737 12.04 20.00 -19.30
N CYS A 738 12.02 18.71 -19.65
CA CYS A 738 10.81 17.88 -19.54
C CYS A 738 10.74 17.17 -18.19
N LEU A 739 9.78 17.55 -17.34
CA LEU A 739 9.57 16.99 -16.01
C LEU A 739 8.25 16.23 -15.94
N LEU A 740 8.28 15.00 -15.41
CA LEU A 740 7.08 14.18 -15.20
C LEU A 740 6.91 13.79 -13.74
N ALA A 741 5.66 13.80 -13.28
CA ALA A 741 5.35 13.25 -11.97
C ALA A 741 5.53 11.73 -11.95
N ALA A 742 5.00 11.03 -12.96
CA ALA A 742 5.07 9.59 -13.08
C ALA A 742 5.27 9.11 -14.53
N ALA A 743 5.66 7.86 -14.72
CA ALA A 743 5.80 7.25 -16.04
C ALA A 743 5.26 5.81 -16.07
N ARG A 744 4.86 5.34 -17.26
CA ARG A 744 4.37 3.97 -17.49
C ARG A 744 4.93 3.36 -18.76
N ASN A 745 5.10 2.05 -18.73
CA ASN A 745 5.47 1.22 -19.88
C ASN A 745 4.30 1.03 -20.88
N VAL A 746 3.94 2.07 -21.65
CA VAL A 746 3.02 1.95 -22.80
C VAL A 746 3.72 1.31 -24.01
N ASN A 747 5.00 1.65 -24.18
CA ASN A 747 5.82 1.26 -25.32
C ASN A 747 7.29 1.28 -24.88
N ASP A 748 7.74 0.16 -24.31
CA ASP A 748 9.03 0.02 -23.61
C ASP A 748 10.23 0.55 -24.42
N THR A 749 10.23 0.36 -25.73
CA THR A 749 11.31 0.79 -26.63
C THR A 749 11.43 2.32 -26.77
N TYR A 750 10.32 3.06 -26.71
CA TYR A 750 10.33 4.52 -26.86
C TYR A 750 10.75 5.18 -25.54
N MET A 751 10.12 4.80 -24.43
CA MET A 751 10.42 5.39 -23.11
C MET A 751 11.84 5.06 -22.64
N ALA A 752 12.34 3.85 -22.87
CA ALA A 752 13.70 3.47 -22.47
C ALA A 752 14.77 4.38 -23.10
N GLY A 753 14.65 4.70 -24.39
CA GLY A 753 15.61 5.58 -25.07
C GLY A 753 15.64 7.00 -24.50
N MET A 754 14.48 7.55 -24.14
CA MET A 754 14.35 8.93 -23.65
C MET A 754 14.77 9.08 -22.19
N MET A 755 14.40 8.13 -21.32
CA MET A 755 14.89 8.11 -19.94
C MET A 755 16.40 7.87 -19.89
N GLN A 756 16.94 6.99 -20.75
CA GLN A 756 18.38 6.71 -20.80
C GLN A 756 19.21 7.92 -21.27
N LYS A 757 18.69 8.73 -22.20
CA LYS A 757 19.25 10.04 -22.58
C LYS A 757 19.03 11.14 -21.54
N GLN A 758 18.12 10.91 -20.60
CA GLN A 758 17.61 11.89 -19.65
C GLN A 758 16.88 13.09 -20.30
N ASP A 759 16.35 12.88 -21.52
CA ASP A 759 15.50 13.85 -22.25
C ASP A 759 14.22 14.18 -21.46
N VAL A 760 13.80 13.26 -20.58
CA VAL A 760 12.67 13.39 -19.66
C VAL A 760 13.11 12.93 -18.28
N LYS A 761 12.79 13.71 -17.25
CA LYS A 761 13.00 13.39 -15.83
C LYS A 761 11.69 12.94 -15.21
N THR A 762 11.73 11.98 -14.29
CA THR A 762 10.51 11.46 -13.64
C THR A 762 10.74 11.32 -12.15
N TYR A 763 9.82 11.83 -11.34
CA TYR A 763 9.89 11.79 -9.87
C TYR A 763 9.49 10.41 -9.30
N ILE A 764 8.33 9.88 -9.74
CA ILE A 764 7.77 8.60 -9.28
C ILE A 764 7.83 7.58 -10.41
N PHE A 765 8.28 6.36 -10.11
CA PHE A 765 8.12 5.17 -10.99
C PHE A 765 8.80 5.24 -12.35
N SER A 766 9.97 5.86 -12.42
CA SER A 766 10.83 5.63 -13.57
C SER A 766 11.15 4.13 -13.69
N ASN A 767 11.21 3.61 -14.91
CA ASN A 767 11.72 2.26 -15.13
C ASN A 767 13.24 2.16 -14.83
N MET A 768 13.93 3.30 -14.65
CA MET A 768 15.30 3.43 -14.15
C MET A 768 15.39 3.71 -12.64
N GLN A 769 14.35 4.28 -12.01
CA GLN A 769 14.33 4.68 -10.60
C GLN A 769 12.99 4.34 -9.94
N ASN A 770 13.01 3.56 -8.85
CA ASN A 770 11.81 3.04 -8.18
C ASN A 770 11.02 1.96 -8.97
N LYS A 771 11.73 1.15 -9.79
CA LYS A 771 11.12 0.11 -10.64
C LYS A 771 10.15 -0.84 -9.90
N GLY A 772 10.45 -1.29 -8.69
CA GLY A 772 9.56 -2.20 -7.95
C GLY A 772 8.16 -1.62 -7.71
N LEU A 773 8.07 -0.29 -7.57
CA LEU A 773 6.79 0.40 -7.41
C LEU A 773 6.10 0.65 -8.77
N HIS A 774 6.86 0.93 -9.84
CA HIS A 774 6.35 0.93 -11.22
C HIS A 774 5.66 -0.41 -11.53
N ASP A 775 6.34 -1.51 -11.26
CA ASP A 775 5.85 -2.86 -11.55
C ASP A 775 4.56 -3.14 -10.74
N ALA A 776 4.53 -2.80 -9.45
CA ALA A 776 3.31 -2.89 -8.63
C ALA A 776 2.15 -2.01 -9.17
N HIS A 777 2.42 -0.81 -9.66
CA HIS A 777 1.40 0.07 -10.25
C HIS A 777 0.84 -0.48 -11.56
N GLN A 778 1.66 -1.13 -12.39
CA GLN A 778 1.21 -1.74 -13.66
C GLN A 778 0.51 -3.10 -13.47
N GLU A 779 0.92 -3.90 -12.49
CA GLU A 779 0.41 -5.26 -12.29
C GLU A 779 -0.84 -5.32 -11.41
N GLU A 780 -1.01 -4.40 -10.47
CA GLU A 780 -2.21 -4.32 -9.64
C GLU A 780 -3.42 -3.72 -10.38
N ASN A 781 -4.62 -4.03 -9.88
CA ASN A 781 -5.89 -3.43 -10.32
C ASN A 781 -6.13 -3.40 -11.85
N SER A 782 -5.69 -4.44 -12.57
CA SER A 782 -5.92 -4.56 -14.02
C SER A 782 -5.45 -3.34 -14.83
N ARG A 783 -4.36 -2.68 -14.40
CA ARG A 783 -3.82 -1.42 -14.97
C ARG A 783 -4.68 -0.17 -14.78
N LEU A 784 -5.69 -0.19 -13.90
CA LEU A 784 -6.49 1.00 -13.57
C LEU A 784 -5.83 1.96 -12.57
N ASN A 785 -4.66 1.62 -12.00
CA ASN A 785 -3.98 2.52 -11.05
C ASN A 785 -3.64 3.88 -11.64
N SER A 786 -3.24 3.97 -12.92
CA SER A 786 -2.98 5.27 -13.56
C SER A 786 -4.24 6.14 -13.63
N PHE A 787 -5.40 5.51 -13.86
CA PHE A 787 -6.69 6.19 -13.87
C PHE A 787 -7.12 6.63 -12.46
N PHE A 788 -6.94 5.79 -11.44
CA PHE A 788 -7.17 6.18 -10.04
C PHE A 788 -6.23 7.31 -9.57
N PHE A 789 -5.01 7.37 -10.13
CA PHE A 789 -4.04 8.43 -9.83
C PHE A 789 -4.41 9.75 -10.50
N GLU A 790 -4.86 9.72 -11.77
CA GLU A 790 -5.38 10.91 -12.48
C GLU A 790 -6.54 11.57 -11.70
N ILE A 791 -7.47 10.80 -11.14
CA ILE A 791 -8.58 11.31 -10.31
C ILE A 791 -8.10 12.20 -9.15
N LEU A 792 -6.93 11.92 -8.56
CA LEU A 792 -6.42 12.69 -7.42
C LEU A 792 -5.98 14.11 -7.76
N THR A 793 -5.83 14.44 -9.05
CA THR A 793 -5.20 15.69 -9.51
C THR A 793 -6.02 16.43 -10.58
N GLN A 794 -7.24 15.96 -10.87
CA GLN A 794 -8.12 16.51 -11.89
C GLN A 794 -8.58 17.96 -11.60
N SER A 795 -8.35 18.86 -12.56
CA SER A 795 -8.81 20.25 -12.51
C SER A 795 -10.34 20.37 -12.46
N SER A 796 -10.83 21.45 -11.85
CA SER A 796 -12.25 21.86 -11.93
C SER A 796 -12.55 22.70 -13.19
N THR A 797 -11.98 22.29 -14.32
CA THR A 797 -12.11 22.97 -15.63
C THR A 797 -12.29 21.93 -16.73
N PRO A 798 -13.05 22.22 -17.81
CA PRO A 798 -13.25 21.29 -18.91
C PRO A 798 -11.95 21.05 -19.70
N THR A 799 -11.88 19.93 -20.45
CA THR A 799 -10.73 19.66 -21.31
C THR A 799 -10.61 20.70 -22.43
N PHE A 800 -9.44 21.28 -22.61
CA PHE A 800 -9.13 22.15 -23.75
C PHE A 800 -9.23 21.38 -25.08
N LEU A 801 -9.91 21.92 -26.10
CA LEU A 801 -10.04 21.30 -27.43
C LEU A 801 -9.25 21.99 -28.54
N GLY A 802 -8.79 23.22 -28.32
CA GLY A 802 -8.10 24.04 -29.31
C GLY A 802 -8.70 25.44 -29.41
N PHE A 803 -8.74 25.98 -30.62
CA PHE A 803 -9.19 27.34 -30.89
C PHE A 803 -10.38 27.33 -31.86
N ASP A 804 -11.24 28.34 -31.77
CA ASP A 804 -12.21 28.62 -32.83
C ASP A 804 -11.59 29.47 -33.95
N LYS A 805 -12.39 29.79 -34.96
CA LYS A 805 -11.96 30.57 -36.12
C LYS A 805 -11.51 31.99 -35.77
N GLU A 806 -11.91 32.49 -34.60
CA GLU A 806 -11.57 33.81 -34.07
C GLU A 806 -10.43 33.75 -33.04
N GLY A 807 -9.80 32.58 -32.82
CA GLY A 807 -8.70 32.40 -31.89
C GLY A 807 -9.10 32.34 -30.41
N ARG A 808 -10.40 32.14 -30.10
CA ARG A 808 -10.87 31.95 -28.72
C ARG A 808 -10.73 30.48 -28.31
N PHE A 809 -10.49 30.23 -27.02
CA PHE A 809 -10.33 28.86 -26.51
C PHE A 809 -11.63 28.06 -26.61
N LEU A 810 -11.55 26.88 -27.20
CA LEU A 810 -12.59 25.86 -27.20
C LEU A 810 -12.34 24.83 -26.10
N TYR A 811 -13.43 24.36 -25.51
CA TYR A 811 -13.42 23.36 -24.45
C TYR A 811 -14.43 22.25 -24.76
N ASP A 812 -14.16 21.05 -24.22
CA ASP A 812 -15.09 19.92 -24.26
C ASP A 812 -16.19 20.11 -23.19
N ILE A 813 -17.13 19.17 -23.15
CA ILE A 813 -18.24 19.18 -22.20
C ILE A 813 -17.69 19.14 -20.76
N PRO A 814 -18.11 20.05 -19.87
CA PRO A 814 -17.58 20.13 -18.52
C PRO A 814 -18.08 18.97 -17.65
N GLU A 815 -17.16 18.33 -16.92
CA GLU A 815 -17.47 17.31 -15.91
C GLU A 815 -17.88 17.97 -14.58
N ALA A 816 -18.85 18.88 -14.64
CA ALA A 816 -19.22 19.79 -13.56
C ALA A 816 -19.65 19.05 -12.26
N GLU A 817 -20.20 17.85 -12.41
CA GLU A 817 -20.56 16.90 -11.35
C GLU A 817 -19.37 16.56 -10.44
N ASN A 818 -18.15 16.57 -10.98
CA ASN A 818 -16.93 16.31 -10.21
C ASN A 818 -16.35 17.55 -9.55
N TYR A 819 -16.65 18.77 -10.02
CA TYR A 819 -15.90 19.97 -9.65
C TYR A 819 -15.94 20.27 -8.15
N ARG A 820 -17.04 19.91 -7.48
CA ARG A 820 -17.13 19.97 -6.01
C ARG A 820 -16.14 19.01 -5.35
N HIS A 821 -16.07 17.76 -5.80
CA HIS A 821 -15.15 16.75 -5.27
C HIS A 821 -13.69 17.16 -5.50
N ASN A 822 -13.37 17.62 -6.71
CA ASN A 822 -12.03 18.09 -7.09
C ASN A 822 -11.62 19.30 -6.23
N SER A 823 -12.52 20.26 -6.03
CA SER A 823 -12.29 21.41 -5.14
C SER A 823 -12.02 21.00 -3.69
N GLU A 824 -12.69 19.97 -3.18
CA GLU A 824 -12.42 19.46 -1.83
C GLU A 824 -11.09 18.70 -1.74
N ILE A 825 -10.73 17.89 -2.74
CA ILE A 825 -9.41 17.24 -2.86
C ILE A 825 -8.30 18.31 -2.91
N HIS A 826 -8.46 19.36 -3.71
CA HIS A 826 -7.49 20.45 -3.81
C HIS A 826 -7.37 21.22 -2.49
N ARG A 827 -8.49 21.48 -1.79
CA ARG A 827 -8.47 22.10 -0.45
C ARG A 827 -7.72 21.22 0.55
N GLY A 828 -7.97 19.91 0.55
CA GLY A 828 -7.26 18.96 1.42
C GLY A 828 -5.76 18.93 1.14
N ALA A 829 -5.36 18.91 -0.13
CA ALA A 829 -3.97 18.91 -0.53
C ALA A 829 -3.23 20.19 -0.11
N LEU A 830 -3.83 21.37 -0.34
CA LEU A 830 -3.26 22.66 0.07
C LEU A 830 -3.19 22.80 1.60
N ASP A 831 -4.22 22.36 2.33
CA ASP A 831 -4.18 22.39 3.80
C ASP A 831 -3.12 21.43 4.37
N PHE A 832 -2.84 20.29 3.73
CA PHE A 832 -1.72 19.42 4.12
C PHE A 832 -0.37 20.10 3.90
N VAL A 833 -0.18 20.74 2.73
CA VAL A 833 1.05 21.49 2.40
C VAL A 833 1.32 22.58 3.44
N ARG A 834 0.31 23.42 3.74
CA ARG A 834 0.39 24.47 4.77
C ARG A 834 0.77 23.94 6.14
N GLU A 835 0.08 22.91 6.60
CA GLU A 835 0.34 22.31 7.92
C GLU A 835 1.79 21.79 7.99
N TYR A 836 2.22 21.00 7.01
CA TYR A 836 3.55 20.39 6.98
C TYR A 836 4.67 21.44 6.85
N GLN A 837 4.54 22.43 5.97
CA GLN A 837 5.49 23.54 5.89
C GLN A 837 5.53 24.34 7.19
N ALA A 838 4.39 24.59 7.84
CA ALA A 838 4.36 25.28 9.12
C ALA A 838 5.07 24.49 10.24
N ARG A 839 4.99 23.15 10.24
CA ARG A 839 5.70 22.29 11.22
C ARG A 839 7.21 22.23 10.96
N PHE A 840 7.62 22.17 9.70
CA PHE A 840 9.01 21.92 9.33
C PHE A 840 9.73 23.11 8.70
N ARG A 841 9.23 24.34 8.90
CA ARG A 841 9.84 25.59 8.41
C ARG A 841 11.31 25.78 8.80
N GLU A 842 11.71 25.25 9.97
CA GLU A 842 13.08 25.29 10.51
C GLU A 842 13.94 24.08 10.09
N TYR A 843 13.37 23.16 9.30
CA TYR A 843 13.98 21.89 8.88
C TYR A 843 13.73 21.65 7.38
N PRO A 844 14.32 22.45 6.46
CA PRO A 844 13.96 22.40 5.03
C PRO A 844 14.13 21.01 4.39
N TYR A 845 15.07 20.19 4.87
CA TYR A 845 15.27 18.82 4.42
C TYR A 845 14.06 17.89 4.65
N MET A 846 13.17 18.22 5.59
CA MET A 846 11.94 17.45 5.81
C MET A 846 10.93 17.58 4.67
N LEU A 847 11.06 18.59 3.80
CA LEU A 847 10.25 18.75 2.58
C LEU A 847 10.69 17.80 1.46
N ASP A 848 11.92 17.28 1.50
CA ASP A 848 12.52 16.44 0.46
C ASP A 848 12.01 14.99 0.49
N ILE A 849 10.71 14.83 0.30
CA ILE A 849 10.01 13.53 0.27
C ILE A 849 10.50 12.72 -0.93
N SER A 850 10.85 11.45 -0.71
CA SER A 850 11.27 10.55 -1.78
C SER A 850 10.09 10.13 -2.66
N GLY A 851 10.33 9.88 -3.96
CA GLY A 851 9.30 9.35 -4.86
C GLY A 851 8.77 7.96 -4.47
N HIS A 852 9.46 7.26 -3.55
CA HIS A 852 8.95 6.06 -2.90
C HIS A 852 7.89 6.42 -1.86
N ASP A 853 8.27 7.23 -0.86
CA ASP A 853 7.40 7.64 0.23
C ASP A 853 6.16 8.38 -0.27
N ALA A 854 6.32 9.28 -1.23
CA ALA A 854 5.23 10.03 -1.87
C ALA A 854 4.14 9.14 -2.47
N TYR A 855 4.49 7.96 -2.99
CA TYR A 855 3.51 7.06 -3.59
C TYR A 855 2.83 6.13 -2.59
N VAL A 856 3.51 5.72 -1.52
CA VAL A 856 3.04 4.67 -0.60
C VAL A 856 1.62 4.93 -0.05
N PRO A 857 1.23 6.18 0.33
CA PRO A 857 -0.16 6.52 0.63
C PRO A 857 -1.15 6.24 -0.52
N PHE A 858 -0.80 6.58 -1.77
CA PHE A 858 -1.63 6.23 -2.93
C PHE A 858 -1.74 4.71 -3.13
N GLN A 859 -0.66 3.94 -2.94
CA GLN A 859 -0.74 2.48 -3.09
C GLN A 859 -1.77 1.85 -2.15
N TYR A 860 -1.79 2.36 -0.92
CA TYR A 860 -2.73 1.99 0.12
C TYR A 860 -4.17 2.36 -0.26
N PHE A 861 -4.37 3.58 -0.77
CA PHE A 861 -5.65 4.05 -1.33
C PHE A 861 -6.15 3.18 -2.49
N SER A 862 -5.31 2.92 -3.51
CA SER A 862 -5.69 2.16 -4.70
C SER A 862 -6.06 0.71 -4.43
N ARG A 863 -5.56 0.12 -3.32
CA ARG A 863 -5.90 -1.25 -2.90
C ARG A 863 -7.25 -1.37 -2.19
N ASN A 864 -7.85 -0.26 -1.75
CA ASN A 864 -9.14 -0.22 -1.05
C ASN A 864 -10.32 -0.03 -2.03
N LEU A 865 -10.54 -1.02 -2.90
CA LEU A 865 -11.50 -0.91 -4.01
C LEU A 865 -12.94 -0.64 -3.56
N SER A 866 -13.41 -1.22 -2.45
CA SER A 866 -14.77 -0.99 -1.93
C SER A 866 -15.03 0.49 -1.60
N TRP A 867 -14.02 1.17 -1.05
CA TRP A 867 -14.07 2.59 -0.72
C TRP A 867 -14.12 3.44 -1.99
N LEU A 868 -13.28 3.12 -2.99
CA LEU A 868 -13.32 3.74 -4.32
C LEU A 868 -14.70 3.59 -4.99
N ARG A 869 -15.33 2.41 -4.92
CA ARG A 869 -16.70 2.22 -5.43
C ARG A 869 -17.70 3.14 -4.75
N ARG A 870 -17.64 3.23 -3.42
CA ARG A 870 -18.59 4.00 -2.60
C ARG A 870 -18.54 5.51 -2.86
N TYR A 871 -17.35 6.09 -2.95
CA TYR A 871 -17.19 7.55 -3.03
C TYR A 871 -16.85 8.07 -4.43
N PHE A 872 -16.12 7.29 -5.22
CA PHE A 872 -15.75 7.69 -6.58
C PHE A 872 -16.59 6.99 -7.66
N GLY A 873 -17.47 6.04 -7.32
CA GLY A 873 -18.28 5.29 -8.28
C GLY A 873 -19.05 6.15 -9.30
N GLY A 874 -19.63 7.26 -8.85
CA GLY A 874 -20.34 8.23 -9.69
C GLY A 874 -19.47 9.34 -10.29
N TYR A 875 -18.15 9.31 -10.10
CA TYR A 875 -17.21 10.26 -10.71
C TYR A 875 -17.15 9.98 -12.22
N ILE A 876 -17.39 11.00 -13.04
CA ILE A 876 -17.55 10.86 -14.50
C ILE A 876 -16.37 11.43 -15.30
N PHE A 877 -16.15 10.95 -16.53
CA PHE A 877 -15.10 11.50 -17.39
C PHE A 877 -15.37 11.18 -18.87
N GLY A 878 -14.94 12.10 -19.74
CA GLY A 878 -14.96 11.88 -21.18
C GLY A 878 -13.84 10.92 -21.60
N ARG A 879 -14.18 9.67 -21.92
CA ARG A 879 -13.21 8.74 -22.52
C ARG A 879 -12.84 9.11 -23.95
N ASP A 880 -13.78 9.70 -24.67
CA ASP A 880 -13.70 9.98 -26.09
C ASP A 880 -13.98 11.45 -26.39
N LEU A 881 -12.91 12.25 -26.37
CA LEU A 881 -12.92 13.64 -26.87
C LEU A 881 -13.61 13.67 -28.24
N PHE A 882 -14.55 14.59 -28.45
CA PHE A 882 -15.43 14.69 -29.63
C PHE A 882 -16.64 13.73 -29.74
N ALA A 883 -17.18 13.13 -28.67
CA ALA A 883 -18.52 12.54 -28.71
C ALA A 883 -19.62 13.61 -28.98
N THR A 884 -20.63 13.31 -29.82
CA THR A 884 -21.66 14.28 -30.27
C THR A 884 -22.51 14.80 -29.10
N GLN A 885 -22.94 16.07 -29.10
CA GLN A 885 -23.73 16.64 -27.97
C GLN A 885 -25.03 15.88 -27.67
N GLU A 886 -25.68 15.27 -28.67
CA GLU A 886 -26.86 14.41 -28.47
C GLU A 886 -26.56 13.10 -27.70
N LYS A 887 -25.28 12.69 -27.64
CA LYS A 887 -24.77 11.48 -26.97
C LYS A 887 -23.31 11.64 -26.56
N ALA A 888 -23.01 12.63 -25.72
CA ALA A 888 -21.68 12.77 -25.15
C ALA A 888 -21.52 11.71 -24.06
N VAL A 889 -20.79 10.63 -24.36
CA VAL A 889 -20.73 9.48 -23.44
C VAL A 889 -19.66 9.69 -22.39
N MET A 890 -20.08 10.34 -21.31
CA MET A 890 -19.43 10.30 -20.02
C MET A 890 -19.45 8.86 -19.50
N GLU A 891 -18.29 8.29 -19.18
CA GLU A 891 -18.22 7.05 -18.41
C GLU A 891 -18.03 7.37 -16.93
N SER A 892 -18.66 6.61 -16.05
CA SER A 892 -18.39 6.66 -14.62
C SER A 892 -17.20 5.76 -14.24
N VAL A 893 -16.60 6.01 -13.08
CA VAL A 893 -15.66 5.06 -12.44
C VAL A 893 -16.33 3.68 -12.29
N SER A 894 -17.63 3.64 -12.00
CA SER A 894 -18.40 2.40 -11.94
C SER A 894 -18.32 1.61 -13.25
N ASP A 895 -18.57 2.25 -14.39
CA ASP A 895 -18.53 1.60 -15.70
C ASP A 895 -17.14 1.04 -16.02
N VAL A 896 -16.09 1.79 -15.69
CA VAL A 896 -14.70 1.38 -15.94
C VAL A 896 -14.25 0.26 -15.02
N MET A 897 -14.62 0.31 -13.73
CA MET A 897 -14.37 -0.79 -12.80
C MET A 897 -15.19 -2.05 -13.17
N LYS A 898 -16.44 -1.91 -13.63
CA LYS A 898 -17.25 -3.04 -14.18
C LYS A 898 -16.54 -3.68 -15.37
N LYS A 899 -16.11 -2.88 -16.36
CA LYS A 899 -15.38 -3.34 -17.56
C LYS A 899 -14.07 -4.05 -17.22
N ALA A 900 -13.38 -3.65 -16.14
CA ALA A 900 -12.13 -4.26 -15.68
C ALA A 900 -12.31 -5.47 -14.73
N GLY A 901 -13.55 -5.87 -14.41
CA GLY A 901 -13.84 -6.94 -13.46
C GLY A 901 -13.57 -6.58 -11.99
N LEU A 902 -13.58 -5.29 -11.65
CA LEU A 902 -13.30 -4.74 -10.31
C LEU A 902 -14.54 -4.19 -9.59
N TRP A 903 -15.75 -4.36 -10.12
CA TRP A 903 -17.00 -3.85 -9.56
C TRP A 903 -18.01 -4.97 -9.26
N GLU A 904 -18.73 -4.85 -8.14
CA GLU A 904 -19.82 -5.73 -7.73
C GLU A 904 -21.10 -4.91 -7.55
N GLU A 905 -22.26 -5.51 -7.86
CA GLU A 905 -23.56 -4.84 -7.76
C GLU A 905 -24.25 -5.05 -6.40
N ASN A 906 -23.68 -5.86 -5.50
CA ASN A 906 -24.22 -6.18 -4.17
C ASN A 906 -23.15 -5.96 -3.08
N VAL A 907 -23.09 -4.74 -2.51
CA VAL A 907 -22.33 -4.40 -1.29
C VAL A 907 -23.17 -3.45 -0.43
#